data_AF-A0A7Y6AZ62-F1
#
_entry.id   AF-A0A7Y6AZ62-F1
#
_cell.length_a   1.000
_cell.length_b   1.000
_cell.length_c   1.000
_cell.angle_alpha   90.00
_cell.angle_beta   90.00
_cell.angle_gamma   90.00
#
_symmetry.space_group_name_H-M   'P 1'
#
loop_
_entity.id
_entity.type
_entity.pdbx_description
1 polymer ?
#
loop_
_entity_poly.entity_id
_entity_poly.type
_entity_poly.pdbx_seq_one_letter_code
_entity_poly.pdbx_strand_id
1 'polypeptide(L)'
;MNAADDPFPLDQMRARMESAEADLRASRLQQAFDGYREIMKRLLDRRTEGGKQFRGADLMVIERLAELAVLFGHTQAADDLLRAMITLCDEADNTIAADYARLKRVEVLLGTGRFDDAVGRFSDLASHIGALEDIATDESGLDAWEARIVWRHFPADERTVCLTRAYLVMGGFMMRLGVYGDALRMLERGLLHTSGASSQSLVSQTKAGLHVSRARALLEAGRLDDARAALAQCGADPQSPAARLQTLELEGKIALLRGELSSAVQYLRNAMTLCASNALHRAQAVATLNLAHALVLLNRVEEALSLIDNAHALACALGDQVLLARAQSIQHVALARRVSSAQAVEMTLSVTSMTNEWSTLTFGPGLRALPTQIGETSDRDSFLAQFEDRALVFQWELATHPAQAVRSYNLIEQAYAHSDSGIIRARLLVLEGMLRAARADHAGAEACFVKAMARFNALGFVPELWRLTQQRAENLMHLDRVSEAGQIISDAAQLLDTLCASLPGPEQAIFLLNKFTAQESELKARVEELVRAMEATRAMRPWRRLYGRYVTLRRLSDVTNRLHAFKAGLAGQQIGASENDFPVPAANGVWRIVRMFGAMALAPRDRAVVSFIVLPDRVLVMWSMFLGAGFAVRPVTRGVLRDTVAQWHQLAQHEPFFAVAGDAQEVEARQRQVDELLVKLGEMLNLDAWIGALPTRIDRLTIIADDVLHGLPFAALKHGGRYLVERFAISFGFHSPGYRPRDDHIAHGKGLVVGVAQAPGEATLELVGAECARADAWLRAHGMESSVFLDEQARHADVTRELCEASIAHFACHSVFEPDAPDKSGLWIKDELGTSRRLTIRDLAALRLSACRHVTLSACWSADSYVIPGRWVISLPEVLWRSGVHSVLASLWQVADEIGEAFMNRFYDNLERLPRDLALRDAQLQCLHNALSVTGHNVPITAGPFFWAGFVLNGAPGRIRLPQQRR
;
A
#
# COMPACT_ATOMS: atom_id res chain seq x y z
N MET A 1 -25.19 19.10 68.81
CA MET A 1 -25.30 20.26 67.91
C MET A 1 -26.23 19.88 66.76
N ASN A 2 -27.15 20.78 66.43
CA ASN A 2 -28.37 20.55 65.63
C ASN A 2 -28.13 19.98 64.23
N ALA A 3 -29.06 19.12 63.80
CA ALA A 3 -29.16 18.53 62.45
C ALA A 3 -29.73 19.51 61.40
N ALA A 4 -29.46 20.81 61.52
CA ALA A 4 -30.10 21.86 60.72
C ALA A 4 -29.14 22.75 59.90
N ASP A 5 -27.82 22.54 59.98
CA ASP A 5 -26.83 23.27 59.17
C ASP A 5 -25.93 22.28 58.40
N ASP A 6 -26.53 21.43 57.55
CA ASP A 6 -25.79 20.78 56.46
C ASP A 6 -25.99 21.65 55.20
N PRO A 7 -24.95 22.28 54.60
CA PRO A 7 -25.14 23.26 53.54
C PRO A 7 -25.79 22.70 52.27
N PHE A 8 -25.95 21.38 52.13
CA PHE A 8 -26.53 20.73 50.95
C PHE A 8 -27.42 19.51 51.31
N PRO A 9 -28.70 19.47 50.91
CA PRO A 9 -29.57 18.31 51.12
C PRO A 9 -29.05 17.06 50.38
N LEU A 10 -29.14 15.88 51.02
CA LEU A 10 -28.82 14.56 50.44
C LEU A 10 -29.43 14.34 49.03
N ASP A 11 -30.57 14.95 48.75
CA ASP A 11 -31.27 14.88 47.47
C ASP A 11 -30.47 15.52 46.31
N GLN A 12 -29.69 16.58 46.56
CA GLN A 12 -28.87 17.19 45.53
C GLN A 12 -27.63 16.35 45.18
N MET A 13 -27.09 15.60 46.14
CA MET A 13 -25.97 14.69 45.87
C MET A 13 -26.43 13.46 45.09
N ARG A 14 -27.61 12.90 45.44
CA ARG A 14 -28.24 11.81 44.69
C ARG A 14 -28.57 12.23 43.25
N ALA A 15 -29.14 13.42 43.04
CA ALA A 15 -29.43 13.93 41.70
C ALA A 15 -28.17 14.10 40.82
N ARG A 16 -27.04 14.52 41.41
CA ARG A 16 -25.76 14.62 40.70
C ARG A 16 -25.18 13.25 40.36
N MET A 17 -25.29 12.27 41.26
CA MET A 17 -24.88 10.90 40.97
C MET A 17 -25.73 10.29 39.84
N GLU A 18 -27.05 10.53 39.86
CA GLU A 18 -27.94 10.10 38.76
C GLU A 18 -27.58 10.77 37.44
N SER A 19 -27.20 12.06 37.44
CA SER A 19 -26.72 12.76 36.25
C SER A 19 -25.40 12.16 35.72
N ALA A 20 -24.43 11.91 36.60
CA ALA A 20 -23.15 11.32 36.20
C ALA A 20 -23.32 9.89 35.66
N GLU A 21 -24.20 9.10 36.26
CA GLU A 21 -24.54 7.75 35.78
C GLU A 21 -25.31 7.81 34.45
N ALA A 22 -26.17 8.82 34.24
CA ALA A 22 -26.85 9.05 32.97
C ALA A 22 -25.86 9.45 31.85
N ASP A 23 -24.86 10.27 32.17
CA ASP A 23 -23.79 10.63 31.24
C ASP A 23 -22.94 9.39 30.88
N LEU A 24 -22.65 8.52 31.86
CA LEU A 24 -21.98 7.24 31.63
C LEU A 24 -22.78 6.33 30.69
N ARG A 25 -24.09 6.16 30.92
CA ARG A 25 -24.99 5.38 30.06
C ARG A 25 -25.11 5.97 28.65
N ALA A 26 -25.02 7.28 28.52
CA ALA A 26 -25.01 7.99 27.24
C ALA A 26 -23.64 7.97 26.54
N SER A 27 -22.64 7.26 27.09
CA SER A 27 -21.25 7.26 26.58
C SER A 27 -20.61 8.65 26.51
N ARG A 28 -20.99 9.58 27.40
CA ARG A 28 -20.40 10.92 27.54
C ARG A 28 -19.33 10.88 28.63
N LEU A 29 -18.22 10.19 28.36
CA LEU A 29 -17.27 9.74 29.38
C LEU A 29 -16.54 10.88 30.10
N GLN A 30 -16.19 11.95 29.37
CA GLN A 30 -15.57 13.13 29.97
C GLN A 30 -16.51 13.82 30.97
N GLN A 31 -17.79 13.95 30.61
CA GLN A 31 -18.80 14.58 31.48
C GLN A 31 -19.06 13.73 32.73
N ALA A 32 -19.13 12.40 32.57
CA ALA A 32 -19.22 11.48 33.70
C ALA A 32 -18.00 11.59 34.63
N PHE A 33 -16.79 11.61 34.07
CA PHE A 33 -15.55 11.74 34.86
C PHE A 33 -15.48 13.05 35.63
N ASP A 34 -15.80 14.18 34.98
CA ASP A 34 -15.87 15.48 35.64
C ASP A 34 -16.94 15.52 36.73
N GLY A 35 -18.09 14.90 36.49
CA GLY A 35 -19.17 14.73 37.46
C GLY A 35 -18.72 13.97 38.71
N TYR A 36 -18.14 12.77 38.57
CA TYR A 36 -17.65 11.99 39.71
C TYR A 36 -16.48 12.67 40.42
N ARG A 37 -15.58 13.34 39.69
CA ARG A 37 -14.46 14.09 40.28
C ARG A 37 -14.96 15.23 41.17
N GLU A 38 -15.98 15.96 40.72
CA GLU A 38 -16.60 17.05 41.50
C GLU A 38 -17.32 16.52 42.74
N ILE A 39 -18.02 15.38 42.62
CA ILE A 39 -18.63 14.71 43.77
C ILE A 39 -17.55 14.31 44.77
N MET A 40 -16.44 13.73 44.31
CA MET A 40 -15.35 13.28 45.18
C MET A 40 -14.65 14.44 45.90
N LYS A 41 -14.40 15.57 45.23
CA LYS A 41 -13.83 16.77 45.87
C LYS A 41 -14.68 17.22 47.04
N ARG A 42 -16.00 17.31 46.85
CA ARG A 42 -16.94 17.71 47.90
C ARG A 42 -17.01 16.72 49.06
N LEU A 43 -16.93 15.42 48.77
CA LEU A 43 -16.84 14.39 49.81
C LEU A 43 -15.57 14.55 50.67
N LEU A 44 -14.44 14.93 50.05
CA LEU A 44 -13.20 15.22 50.78
C LEU A 44 -13.32 16.48 51.64
N ASP A 45 -13.88 17.56 51.10
CA ASP A 45 -14.10 18.82 51.83
C ASP A 45 -14.94 18.58 53.11
N ARG A 46 -16.04 17.82 52.98
CA ARG A 46 -16.90 17.45 54.12
C ARG A 46 -16.17 16.67 55.22
N ARG A 47 -15.20 15.84 54.85
CA ARG A 47 -14.38 15.09 55.83
C ARG A 47 -13.43 16.01 56.57
N THR A 48 -12.87 17.01 55.89
CA THR A 48 -11.97 18.00 56.53
C THR A 48 -12.71 18.91 57.52
N GLU A 49 -14.01 19.12 57.34
CA GLU A 49 -14.88 19.93 58.22
C GLU A 49 -15.44 19.16 59.44
N GLY A 50 -14.97 17.94 59.71
CA GLY A 50 -15.33 17.16 60.91
C GLY A 50 -16.56 16.24 60.75
N GLY A 51 -17.00 15.96 59.52
CA GLY A 51 -18.08 15.01 59.23
C GLY A 51 -17.73 13.53 59.53
N LYS A 52 -18.72 12.75 59.99
CA LYS A 52 -18.58 11.29 60.26
C LYS A 52 -18.36 10.45 58.99
N GLN A 53 -17.66 9.32 59.18
CA GLN A 53 -17.42 8.12 58.33
C GLN A 53 -18.08 8.06 56.93
N PHE A 54 -17.28 7.64 55.93
CA PHE A 54 -17.72 7.30 54.56
C PHE A 54 -18.87 6.29 54.58
N ARG A 55 -19.93 6.55 53.79
CA ARG A 55 -21.08 5.65 53.60
C ARG A 55 -20.87 4.76 52.37
N GLY A 56 -21.66 3.69 52.22
CA GLY A 56 -21.59 2.80 51.05
C GLY A 56 -21.77 3.50 49.70
N ALA A 57 -22.57 4.58 49.63
CA ALA A 57 -22.72 5.39 48.41
C ALA A 57 -21.43 6.14 48.02
N ASP A 58 -20.59 6.49 48.99
CA ASP A 58 -19.34 7.21 48.78
C ASP A 58 -18.25 6.26 48.25
N LEU A 59 -18.28 4.98 48.66
CA LEU A 59 -17.40 3.94 48.10
C LEU A 59 -17.66 3.70 46.62
N MET A 60 -18.92 3.74 46.19
CA MET A 60 -19.29 3.64 44.77
C MET A 60 -18.73 4.81 43.95
N VAL A 61 -18.68 6.03 44.51
CA VAL A 61 -18.08 7.19 43.84
C VAL A 61 -16.57 6.99 43.66
N ILE A 62 -15.86 6.54 44.70
CA ILE A 62 -14.43 6.24 44.63
C ILE A 62 -14.16 5.18 43.56
N GLU A 63 -14.96 4.13 43.56
CA GLU A 63 -14.88 3.03 42.60
C GLU A 63 -15.08 3.50 41.15
N ARG A 64 -16.16 4.25 40.87
CA ARG A 64 -16.44 4.79 39.53
C ARG A 64 -15.38 5.76 39.06
N LEU A 65 -14.91 6.62 39.95
CA LEU A 65 -13.85 7.56 39.63
C LEU A 65 -12.54 6.83 39.32
N ALA A 66 -12.21 5.77 40.04
CA ALA A 66 -11.04 4.94 39.75
C ALA A 66 -11.14 4.25 38.39
N GLU A 67 -12.30 3.67 38.03
CA GLU A 67 -12.51 3.05 36.71
C GLU A 67 -12.34 4.06 35.57
N LEU A 68 -12.95 5.23 35.68
CA LEU A 68 -12.81 6.28 34.68
C LEU A 68 -11.39 6.82 34.65
N ALA A 69 -10.73 7.00 35.80
CA ALA A 69 -9.34 7.43 35.86
C ALA A 69 -8.41 6.49 35.09
N VAL A 70 -8.61 5.16 35.17
CA VAL A 70 -7.86 4.19 34.35
C VAL A 70 -8.09 4.44 32.86
N LEU A 71 -9.33 4.65 32.44
CA LEU A 71 -9.67 4.89 31.04
C LEU A 71 -9.03 6.18 30.48
N PHE A 72 -8.93 7.22 31.30
CA PHE A 72 -8.24 8.48 30.98
C PHE A 72 -6.71 8.39 31.13
N GLY A 73 -6.16 7.24 31.56
CA GLY A 73 -4.72 7.03 31.73
C GLY A 73 -4.15 7.53 33.06
N HIS A 74 -5.00 7.96 33.99
CA HIS A 74 -4.63 8.36 35.36
C HIS A 74 -4.50 7.15 36.30
N THR A 75 -3.68 6.18 35.91
CA THR A 75 -3.58 4.86 36.57
C THR A 75 -3.05 4.94 38.00
N GLN A 76 -2.11 5.84 38.27
CA GLN A 76 -1.62 6.07 39.63
C GLN A 76 -2.72 6.66 40.54
N ALA A 77 -3.51 7.60 40.02
CA ALA A 77 -4.64 8.16 40.78
C ALA A 77 -5.71 7.09 41.05
N ALA A 78 -5.96 6.20 40.09
CA ALA A 78 -6.85 5.06 40.30
C ALA A 78 -6.31 4.10 41.38
N ASP A 79 -5.00 3.79 41.38
CA ASP A 79 -4.35 2.98 42.42
C ASP A 79 -4.49 3.63 43.81
N ASP A 80 -4.26 4.95 43.90
CA ASP A 80 -4.38 5.71 45.14
C ASP A 80 -5.82 5.76 45.67
N LEU A 81 -6.81 5.94 44.79
CA LEU A 81 -8.23 5.89 45.12
C LEU A 81 -8.65 4.51 45.66
N LEU A 82 -8.20 3.44 45.00
CA LEU A 82 -8.49 2.07 45.45
C LEU A 82 -7.78 1.75 46.77
N ARG A 83 -6.54 2.22 46.98
CA ARG A 83 -5.85 2.11 48.28
C ARG A 83 -6.61 2.83 49.39
N ALA A 84 -7.13 4.02 49.12
CA ALA A 84 -7.96 4.75 50.06
C ALA A 84 -9.26 4.00 50.36
N MET A 85 -9.91 3.44 49.34
CA MET A 85 -11.10 2.59 49.50
C MET A 85 -10.83 1.39 50.41
N ILE A 86 -9.71 0.68 50.22
CA ILE A 86 -9.30 -0.45 51.07
C ILE A 86 -9.20 0.00 52.53
N THR A 87 -8.50 1.12 52.78
CA THR A 87 -8.30 1.65 54.14
C THR A 87 -9.63 1.98 54.81
N LEU A 88 -10.55 2.62 54.07
CA LEU A 88 -11.89 2.96 54.57
C LEU A 88 -12.74 1.72 54.87
N CYS A 89 -12.64 0.68 54.05
CA CYS A 89 -13.34 -0.59 54.29
C CYS A 89 -12.77 -1.33 55.50
N ASP A 90 -11.45 -1.35 55.66
CA ASP A 90 -10.78 -1.96 56.82
C ASP A 90 -11.14 -1.22 58.12
N GLU A 91 -11.17 0.13 58.11
CA GLU A 91 -11.64 0.96 59.25
C GLU A 91 -13.11 0.69 59.63
N ALA A 92 -13.92 0.26 58.66
CA ALA A 92 -15.33 -0.07 58.84
C ALA A 92 -15.59 -1.56 59.15
N ASP A 93 -14.53 -2.37 59.31
CA ASP A 93 -14.58 -3.82 59.50
C ASP A 93 -15.35 -4.56 58.37
N ASN A 94 -15.30 -4.02 57.14
CA ASN A 94 -15.95 -4.60 55.97
C ASN A 94 -14.93 -5.33 55.09
N THR A 95 -14.59 -6.55 55.50
CA THR A 95 -13.54 -7.38 54.88
C THR A 95 -13.83 -7.66 53.40
N ILE A 96 -15.07 -7.97 53.03
CA ILE A 96 -15.41 -8.36 51.66
C ILE A 96 -15.33 -7.19 50.68
N ALA A 97 -15.73 -5.98 51.10
CA ALA A 97 -15.57 -4.78 50.28
C ALA A 97 -14.09 -4.37 50.15
N ALA A 98 -13.28 -4.59 51.20
CA ALA A 98 -11.84 -4.37 51.15
C ALA A 98 -11.16 -5.35 50.18
N ASP A 99 -11.51 -6.63 50.21
CA ASP A 99 -10.98 -7.65 49.29
C ASP A 99 -11.38 -7.37 47.83
N TYR A 100 -12.62 -6.94 47.60
CA TYR A 100 -13.05 -6.49 46.28
C TYR A 100 -12.19 -5.34 45.74
N ALA A 101 -11.92 -4.33 46.59
CA ALA A 101 -11.06 -3.21 46.22
C ALA A 101 -9.58 -3.64 46.00
N ARG A 102 -9.07 -4.61 46.79
CA ARG A 102 -7.75 -5.23 46.57
C ARG A 102 -7.67 -5.91 45.20
N LEU A 103 -8.68 -6.71 44.83
CA LEU A 103 -8.74 -7.37 43.52
C LEU A 103 -8.79 -6.36 42.36
N LYS A 104 -9.58 -5.30 42.48
CA LYS A 104 -9.59 -4.20 41.50
C LYS A 104 -8.23 -3.55 41.36
N ARG A 105 -7.54 -3.33 42.47
CA ARG A 105 -6.20 -2.75 42.47
C ARG A 105 -5.20 -3.64 41.72
N VAL A 106 -5.28 -4.96 41.92
CA VAL A 106 -4.50 -5.94 41.15
C VAL A 106 -4.84 -5.86 39.65
N GLU A 107 -6.11 -5.75 39.29
CA GLU A 107 -6.58 -5.59 37.90
C GLU A 107 -5.96 -4.33 37.25
N VAL A 108 -5.94 -3.19 37.94
CA VAL A 108 -5.30 -1.95 37.45
C VAL A 108 -3.81 -2.16 37.22
N LEU A 109 -3.10 -2.76 38.17
CA LEU A 109 -1.66 -3.02 38.04
C LEU A 109 -1.36 -3.94 36.86
N LEU A 110 -2.13 -5.03 36.68
CA LEU A 110 -2.05 -5.91 35.52
C LEU A 110 -2.27 -5.16 34.21
N GLY A 111 -3.29 -4.31 34.14
CA GLY A 111 -3.61 -3.50 32.96
C GLY A 111 -2.57 -2.43 32.63
N THR A 112 -1.65 -2.11 33.54
CA THR A 112 -0.52 -1.19 33.32
C THR A 112 0.80 -1.88 33.03
N GLY A 113 0.82 -3.21 32.92
CA GLY A 113 2.02 -3.99 32.67
C GLY A 113 2.85 -4.35 33.90
N ARG A 114 2.56 -3.76 35.07
CA ARG A 114 3.25 -3.93 36.37
C ARG A 114 2.98 -5.29 37.01
N PHE A 115 3.42 -6.36 36.36
CA PHE A 115 3.07 -7.74 36.71
C PHE A 115 3.58 -8.16 38.10
N ASP A 116 4.84 -7.88 38.42
CA ASP A 116 5.42 -8.29 39.71
C ASP A 116 4.73 -7.60 40.89
N ASP A 117 4.39 -6.32 40.73
CA ASP A 117 3.59 -5.59 41.71
C ASP A 117 2.20 -6.20 41.86
N ALA A 118 1.55 -6.57 40.76
CA ALA A 118 0.23 -7.19 40.77
C ALA A 118 0.25 -8.55 41.50
N VAL A 119 1.26 -9.39 41.26
CA VAL A 119 1.46 -10.67 41.96
C VAL A 119 1.69 -10.43 43.45
N GLY A 120 2.51 -9.44 43.81
CA GLY A 120 2.72 -9.04 45.20
C GLY A 120 1.41 -8.63 45.90
N ARG A 121 0.61 -7.75 45.27
CA ARG A 121 -0.68 -7.30 45.83
C ARG A 121 -1.73 -8.40 45.88
N PHE A 122 -1.70 -9.35 44.96
CA PHE A 122 -2.57 -10.52 45.02
C PHE A 122 -2.16 -11.45 46.17
N SER A 123 -0.85 -11.58 46.43
CA SER A 123 -0.33 -12.37 47.55
C SER A 123 -0.72 -11.78 48.92
N ASP A 124 -0.99 -10.49 49.02
CA ASP A 124 -1.55 -9.86 50.23
C ASP A 124 -2.93 -10.46 50.62
N LEU A 125 -3.66 -11.05 49.67
CA LEU A 125 -4.93 -11.75 49.91
C LEU A 125 -4.75 -13.20 50.38
N ALA A 126 -3.53 -13.73 50.48
CA ALA A 126 -3.28 -15.16 50.73
C ALA A 126 -3.90 -15.67 52.04
N SER A 127 -4.06 -14.82 53.06
CA SER A 127 -4.78 -15.16 54.29
C SER A 127 -6.27 -15.45 54.08
N HIS A 128 -6.88 -14.89 53.03
CA HIS A 128 -8.31 -15.03 52.72
C HIS A 128 -8.58 -16.06 51.62
N ILE A 129 -7.69 -16.17 50.63
CA ILE A 129 -7.89 -17.01 49.44
C ILE A 129 -6.86 -18.14 49.27
N GLY A 130 -5.86 -18.23 50.14
CA GLY A 130 -4.71 -19.14 49.97
C GLY A 130 -3.65 -18.61 49.01
N ALA A 131 -2.49 -19.27 48.95
CA ALA A 131 -1.44 -18.89 48.01
C ALA A 131 -1.86 -19.21 46.56
N LEU A 132 -1.54 -18.32 45.62
CA LEU A 132 -1.87 -18.49 44.19
C LEU A 132 -1.30 -19.80 43.61
N GLU A 133 -0.12 -20.19 44.06
CA GLU A 133 0.61 -21.39 43.64
C GLU A 133 -0.08 -22.70 44.07
N ASP A 134 -0.91 -22.65 45.12
CA ASP A 134 -1.63 -23.81 45.65
C ASP A 134 -2.98 -24.06 44.95
N ILE A 135 -3.40 -23.17 44.04
CA ILE A 135 -4.69 -23.24 43.35
C ILE A 135 -4.56 -24.14 42.12
N ALA A 136 -5.08 -25.37 42.23
CA ALA A 136 -5.19 -26.28 41.09
C ALA A 136 -6.24 -25.77 40.08
N THR A 137 -5.87 -25.75 38.80
CA THR A 137 -6.66 -25.12 37.72
C THR A 137 -7.71 -26.04 37.08
N ASP A 138 -7.78 -27.31 37.49
CA ASP A 138 -8.82 -28.25 37.06
C ASP A 138 -10.13 -28.04 37.85
N GLU A 139 -11.25 -28.58 37.35
CA GLU A 139 -12.57 -28.36 37.96
C GLU A 139 -12.62 -28.80 39.43
N SER A 140 -12.04 -29.96 39.77
CA SER A 140 -12.04 -30.47 41.14
C SER A 140 -11.16 -29.64 42.08
N GLY A 141 -10.04 -29.13 41.55
CA GLY A 141 -9.17 -28.19 42.23
C GLY A 141 -9.86 -26.86 42.54
N LEU A 142 -10.60 -26.31 41.57
CA LEU A 142 -11.35 -25.07 41.73
C LEU A 142 -12.50 -25.22 42.72
N ASP A 143 -13.23 -26.33 42.69
CA ASP A 143 -14.27 -26.64 43.69
C ASP A 143 -13.67 -26.73 45.10
N ALA A 144 -12.53 -27.40 45.24
CA ALA A 144 -11.83 -27.51 46.53
C ALA A 144 -11.30 -26.16 47.03
N TRP A 145 -10.84 -25.29 46.12
CA TRP A 145 -10.40 -23.93 46.43
C TRP A 145 -11.57 -23.06 46.89
N GLU A 146 -12.67 -22.99 46.12
CA GLU A 146 -13.89 -22.26 46.47
C GLU A 146 -14.47 -22.73 47.82
N ALA A 147 -14.32 -24.01 48.15
CA ALA A 147 -14.74 -24.56 49.44
C ALA A 147 -13.84 -24.14 50.61
N ARG A 148 -12.60 -23.70 50.38
CA ARG A 148 -11.61 -23.34 51.41
C ARG A 148 -11.48 -21.85 51.69
N ILE A 149 -11.82 -20.99 50.73
CA ILE A 149 -11.67 -19.54 50.87
C ILE A 149 -12.61 -18.95 51.94
N VAL A 150 -12.20 -17.83 52.53
CA VAL A 150 -12.95 -17.13 53.58
C VAL A 150 -14.31 -16.62 53.09
N TRP A 151 -14.42 -16.25 51.80
CA TRP A 151 -15.65 -15.72 51.20
C TRP A 151 -16.85 -16.67 51.25
N ARG A 152 -16.64 -17.97 51.49
CA ARG A 152 -17.74 -18.96 51.63
C ARG A 152 -18.69 -18.65 52.78
N HIS A 153 -18.24 -17.87 53.77
CA HIS A 153 -19.02 -17.49 54.95
C HIS A 153 -19.87 -16.22 54.73
N PHE A 154 -19.74 -15.54 53.58
CA PHE A 154 -20.47 -14.33 53.24
C PHE A 154 -21.73 -14.62 52.40
N PRO A 155 -22.69 -13.67 52.31
CA PRO A 155 -23.87 -13.79 51.46
C PRO A 155 -23.53 -14.13 50.01
N ALA A 156 -24.41 -14.89 49.35
CA ALA A 156 -24.17 -15.40 48.00
C ALA A 156 -23.86 -14.28 46.99
N ASP A 157 -24.55 -13.15 47.07
CA ASP A 157 -24.37 -12.02 46.14
C ASP A 157 -22.98 -11.36 46.30
N GLU A 158 -22.55 -11.10 47.54
CA GLU A 158 -21.25 -10.49 47.83
C GLU A 158 -20.08 -11.43 47.49
N ARG A 159 -20.24 -12.73 47.83
CA ARG A 159 -19.29 -13.78 47.47
C ARG A 159 -19.11 -13.86 45.95
N THR A 160 -20.20 -13.78 45.19
CA THR A 160 -20.20 -13.85 43.72
C THR A 160 -19.42 -12.67 43.11
N VAL A 161 -19.56 -11.46 43.66
CA VAL A 161 -18.81 -10.28 43.23
C VAL A 161 -17.30 -10.48 43.38
N CYS A 162 -16.84 -11.01 44.51
CA CYS A 162 -15.41 -11.26 44.73
C CYS A 162 -14.89 -12.43 43.88
N LEU A 163 -15.64 -13.54 43.80
CA LEU A 163 -15.26 -14.70 42.98
C LEU A 163 -15.10 -14.35 41.50
N THR A 164 -16.08 -13.66 40.92
CA THR A 164 -16.04 -13.28 39.49
C THR A 164 -14.83 -12.38 39.18
N ARG A 165 -14.51 -11.44 40.08
CA ARG A 165 -13.33 -10.56 39.94
C ARG A 165 -12.01 -11.32 40.17
N ALA A 166 -11.96 -12.24 41.13
CA ALA A 166 -10.78 -13.07 41.37
C ALA A 166 -10.46 -13.94 40.15
N TYR A 167 -11.48 -14.57 39.55
CA TYR A 167 -11.33 -15.34 38.32
C TYR A 167 -10.85 -14.49 37.13
N LEU A 168 -11.33 -13.24 37.01
CA LEU A 168 -10.83 -12.30 36.01
C LEU A 168 -9.32 -12.03 36.18
N VAL A 169 -8.90 -11.74 37.41
CA VAL A 169 -7.49 -11.47 37.76
C VAL A 169 -6.60 -12.69 37.54
N MET A 170 -7.02 -13.87 38.01
CA MET A 170 -6.29 -15.13 37.82
C MET A 170 -6.17 -15.49 36.33
N GLY A 171 -7.23 -15.30 35.54
CA GLY A 171 -7.17 -15.43 34.08
C GLY A 171 -6.15 -14.48 33.45
N GLY A 172 -6.08 -13.24 33.93
CA GLY A 172 -5.06 -12.25 33.56
C GLY A 172 -3.63 -12.71 33.82
N PHE A 173 -3.36 -13.27 35.01
CA PHE A 173 -2.05 -13.84 35.33
C PHE A 173 -1.67 -14.99 34.40
N MET A 174 -2.59 -15.93 34.15
CA MET A 174 -2.33 -17.08 33.28
C MET A 174 -2.04 -16.67 31.82
N MET A 175 -2.78 -15.67 31.30
CA MET A 175 -2.47 -15.09 29.99
C MET A 175 -1.06 -14.47 29.95
N ARG A 176 -0.66 -13.78 31.03
CA ARG A 176 0.66 -13.14 31.13
C ARG A 176 1.81 -14.16 31.21
N LEU A 177 1.54 -15.35 31.75
CA LEU A 177 2.47 -16.48 31.77
C LEU A 177 2.46 -17.28 30.45
N GLY A 178 1.52 -17.00 29.55
CA GLY A 178 1.39 -17.67 28.26
C GLY A 178 0.73 -19.06 28.34
N VAL A 179 -0.04 -19.33 29.39
CA VAL A 179 -0.77 -20.59 29.64
C VAL A 179 -2.27 -20.33 29.42
N TYR A 180 -2.68 -20.29 28.16
CA TYR A 180 -4.02 -19.83 27.77
C TYR A 180 -5.12 -20.84 28.09
N GLY A 181 -4.81 -22.15 28.10
CA GLY A 181 -5.75 -23.19 28.50
C GLY A 181 -6.23 -23.01 29.95
N ASP A 182 -5.31 -22.74 30.86
CA ASP A 182 -5.63 -22.47 32.28
C ASP A 182 -6.32 -21.11 32.43
N ALA A 183 -5.90 -20.09 31.67
CA ALA A 183 -6.59 -18.80 31.62
C ALA A 183 -8.06 -18.95 31.23
N LEU A 184 -8.36 -19.77 30.22
CA LEU A 184 -9.73 -20.01 29.77
C LEU A 184 -10.56 -20.71 30.84
N ARG A 185 -10.02 -21.73 31.54
CA ARG A 185 -10.75 -22.38 32.65
C ARG A 185 -11.11 -21.39 33.75
N MET A 186 -10.19 -20.50 34.13
CA MET A 186 -10.44 -19.46 35.13
C MET A 186 -11.56 -18.52 34.68
N LEU A 187 -11.46 -18.01 33.44
CA LEU A 187 -12.42 -17.05 32.91
C LEU A 187 -13.81 -17.68 32.70
N GLU A 188 -13.88 -18.93 32.25
CA GLU A 188 -15.13 -19.67 32.08
C GLU A 188 -15.79 -20.00 33.42
N ARG A 189 -15.00 -20.39 34.43
CA ARG A 189 -15.51 -20.55 35.81
C ARG A 189 -16.05 -19.23 36.36
N GLY A 190 -15.37 -18.12 36.12
CA GLY A 190 -15.86 -16.78 36.44
C GLY A 190 -17.19 -16.45 35.75
N LEU A 191 -17.34 -16.77 34.47
CA LEU A 191 -18.59 -16.56 33.73
C LEU A 191 -19.74 -17.41 34.27
N LEU A 192 -19.50 -18.65 34.72
CA LEU A 192 -20.52 -19.49 35.34
C LEU A 192 -21.15 -18.80 36.55
N HIS A 193 -20.34 -18.16 37.41
CA HIS A 193 -20.81 -17.39 38.56
C HIS A 193 -21.65 -16.15 38.19
N THR A 194 -21.64 -15.70 36.93
CA THR A 194 -22.49 -14.59 36.46
C THR A 194 -23.92 -15.02 36.08
N SER A 195 -24.18 -16.34 36.02
CA SER A 195 -25.43 -16.94 35.53
C SER A 195 -26.56 -16.81 36.57
N GLY A 196 -27.17 -15.63 36.66
CA GLY A 196 -28.26 -15.34 37.62
C GLY A 196 -28.26 -13.91 38.18
N ALA A 197 -27.25 -13.11 37.84
CA ALA A 197 -27.11 -11.74 38.32
C ALA A 197 -28.11 -10.77 37.66
N SER A 198 -28.67 -9.83 38.44
CA SER A 198 -29.52 -8.76 37.90
C SER A 198 -28.70 -7.76 37.07
N SER A 199 -29.34 -7.12 36.09
CA SER A 199 -28.73 -6.14 35.17
C SER A 199 -28.23 -4.85 35.84
N GLN A 200 -28.48 -4.66 37.14
CA GLN A 200 -28.01 -3.51 37.93
C GLN A 200 -26.91 -3.87 38.95
N SER A 201 -26.41 -5.12 38.95
CA SER A 201 -25.42 -5.60 39.93
C SER A 201 -23.96 -5.34 39.51
N LEU A 202 -23.05 -5.24 40.48
CA LEU A 202 -21.58 -5.19 40.27
C LEU A 202 -21.06 -6.40 39.47
N VAL A 203 -21.74 -7.55 39.57
CA VAL A 203 -21.45 -8.76 38.79
C VAL A 203 -21.62 -8.52 37.28
N SER A 204 -22.63 -7.74 36.88
CA SER A 204 -22.85 -7.38 35.48
C SER A 204 -21.68 -6.58 34.89
N GLN A 205 -21.00 -5.78 35.71
CA GLN A 205 -19.85 -4.97 35.27
C GLN A 205 -18.62 -5.83 35.03
N THR A 206 -18.37 -6.82 35.90
CA THR A 206 -17.28 -7.80 35.74
C THR A 206 -17.53 -8.76 34.57
N LYS A 207 -18.80 -9.06 34.26
CA LYS A 207 -19.19 -9.96 33.17
C LYS A 207 -18.64 -9.52 31.81
N ALA A 208 -18.74 -8.22 31.49
CA ALA A 208 -18.18 -7.68 30.25
C ALA A 208 -16.65 -7.87 30.18
N GLY A 209 -15.94 -7.59 31.28
CA GLY A 209 -14.50 -7.80 31.38
C GLY A 209 -14.07 -9.26 31.23
N LEU A 210 -14.86 -10.20 31.79
CA LEU A 210 -14.64 -11.65 31.63
C LEU A 210 -14.81 -12.10 30.18
N HIS A 211 -15.86 -11.67 29.47
CA HIS A 211 -16.04 -12.01 28.06
C HIS A 211 -14.93 -11.46 27.17
N VAL A 212 -14.53 -10.20 27.37
CA VAL A 212 -13.44 -9.58 26.61
C VAL A 212 -12.10 -10.27 26.90
N SER A 213 -11.82 -10.58 28.16
CA SER A 213 -10.60 -11.32 28.55
C SER A 213 -10.60 -12.74 27.98
N ARG A 214 -11.76 -13.42 27.94
CA ARG A 214 -11.90 -14.74 27.31
C ARG A 214 -11.64 -14.65 25.81
N ALA A 215 -12.20 -13.66 25.13
CA ALA A 215 -11.92 -13.43 23.71
C ALA A 215 -10.44 -13.16 23.45
N ARG A 216 -9.77 -12.36 24.29
CA ARG A 216 -8.33 -12.12 24.22
C ARG A 216 -7.53 -13.40 24.42
N ALA A 217 -7.84 -14.21 25.44
CA ALA A 217 -7.19 -15.49 25.68
C ALA A 217 -7.34 -16.45 24.48
N LEU A 218 -8.55 -16.55 23.91
CA LEU A 218 -8.80 -17.35 22.69
C LEU A 218 -8.00 -16.82 21.50
N LEU A 219 -7.95 -15.52 21.28
CA LEU A 219 -7.17 -14.89 20.22
C LEU A 219 -5.68 -15.20 20.37
N GLU A 220 -5.10 -14.98 21.55
CA GLU A 220 -3.66 -15.19 21.79
C GLU A 220 -3.28 -16.68 21.79
N ALA A 221 -4.23 -17.57 22.12
CA ALA A 221 -4.09 -19.02 21.92
C ALA A 221 -4.13 -19.43 20.43
N GLY A 222 -4.66 -18.58 19.55
CA GLY A 222 -4.82 -18.83 18.11
C GLY A 222 -6.20 -19.37 17.68
N ARG A 223 -7.20 -19.37 18.57
CA ARG A 223 -8.58 -19.82 18.31
C ARG A 223 -9.46 -18.66 17.83
N LEU A 224 -9.23 -18.19 16.59
CA LEU A 224 -9.84 -16.94 16.09
C LEU A 224 -11.38 -16.98 15.97
N ASP A 225 -11.94 -18.10 15.51
CA ASP A 225 -13.40 -18.27 15.39
C ASP A 225 -14.08 -18.21 16.76
N ASP A 226 -13.53 -18.94 17.74
CA ASP A 226 -14.02 -18.94 19.11
C ASP A 226 -13.88 -17.56 19.76
N ALA A 227 -12.78 -16.86 19.49
CA ALA A 227 -12.56 -15.49 19.98
C ALA A 227 -13.64 -14.54 19.46
N ARG A 228 -13.96 -14.60 18.16
CA ARG A 228 -15.02 -13.78 17.55
C ARG A 228 -16.41 -14.14 18.09
N ALA A 229 -16.68 -15.43 18.29
CA ALA A 229 -17.92 -15.89 18.92
C ALA A 229 -18.04 -15.39 20.37
N ALA A 230 -16.94 -15.34 21.13
CA ALA A 230 -16.91 -14.78 22.48
C ALA A 230 -17.12 -13.25 22.48
N LEU A 231 -16.59 -12.52 21.49
CA LEU A 231 -16.85 -11.08 21.33
C LEU A 231 -18.31 -10.78 21.01
N ALA A 232 -18.96 -11.60 20.18
CA ALA A 232 -20.40 -11.46 19.90
C ALA A 232 -21.27 -11.59 21.17
N GLN A 233 -20.82 -12.36 22.16
CA GLN A 233 -21.48 -12.53 23.47
C GLN A 233 -21.25 -11.36 24.43
N CYS A 234 -20.27 -10.48 24.17
CA CYS A 234 -20.05 -9.29 24.99
C CYS A 234 -21.27 -8.36 24.96
N GLY A 235 -22.04 -8.38 23.87
CA GLY A 235 -23.21 -7.53 23.66
C GLY A 235 -22.84 -6.03 23.62
N ALA A 236 -23.72 -5.22 23.04
CA ALA A 236 -23.58 -3.77 23.11
C ALA A 236 -24.02 -3.25 24.49
N ASP A 237 -23.45 -3.77 25.59
CA ASP A 237 -23.76 -3.26 26.93
C ASP A 237 -23.27 -1.80 27.02
N PRO A 238 -24.17 -0.80 27.04
CA PRO A 238 -23.78 0.61 27.05
C PRO A 238 -23.05 0.99 28.34
N GLN A 239 -23.07 0.13 29.37
CA GLN A 239 -22.53 0.42 30.69
C GLN A 239 -21.01 0.17 30.82
N SER A 240 -20.36 -0.46 29.83
CA SER A 240 -18.89 -0.69 29.85
C SER A 240 -18.17 -0.11 28.62
N PRO A 241 -17.87 1.20 28.61
CA PRO A 241 -17.16 1.87 27.51
C PRO A 241 -15.76 1.28 27.25
N ALA A 242 -15.07 0.82 28.30
CA ALA A 242 -13.77 0.16 28.18
C ALA A 242 -13.88 -1.18 27.42
N ALA A 243 -14.89 -2.00 27.73
CA ALA A 243 -15.14 -3.27 27.03
C ALA A 243 -15.49 -3.05 25.55
N ARG A 244 -16.25 -1.99 25.25
CA ARG A 244 -16.56 -1.63 23.86
C ARG A 244 -15.32 -1.26 23.06
N LEU A 245 -14.43 -0.43 23.61
CA LEU A 245 -13.16 -0.07 22.97
C LEU A 245 -12.30 -1.31 22.72
N GLN A 246 -12.10 -2.14 23.75
CA GLN A 246 -11.31 -3.37 23.64
C GLN A 246 -11.91 -4.36 22.63
N THR A 247 -13.24 -4.44 22.53
CA THR A 247 -13.93 -5.27 21.53
C THR A 247 -13.58 -4.82 20.12
N LEU A 248 -13.63 -3.51 19.83
CA LEU A 248 -13.24 -2.98 18.51
C LEU A 248 -11.78 -3.27 18.18
N GLU A 249 -10.87 -3.12 19.15
CA GLU A 249 -9.45 -3.44 18.95
C GLU A 249 -9.22 -4.93 18.68
N LEU A 250 -9.90 -5.81 19.42
CA LEU A 250 -9.80 -7.26 19.24
C LEU A 250 -10.41 -7.72 17.92
N GLU A 251 -11.59 -7.21 17.52
CA GLU A 251 -12.19 -7.46 16.21
C GLU A 251 -11.24 -7.00 15.08
N GLY A 252 -10.65 -5.81 15.23
CA GLY A 252 -9.64 -5.32 14.29
C GLY A 252 -8.44 -6.24 14.17
N LYS A 253 -7.91 -6.74 15.30
CA LYS A 253 -6.78 -7.68 15.33
C LYS A 253 -7.15 -9.05 14.74
N ILE A 254 -8.33 -9.60 15.04
CA ILE A 254 -8.81 -10.86 14.45
C ILE A 254 -8.92 -10.72 12.93
N ALA A 255 -9.56 -9.64 12.46
CA ALA A 255 -9.72 -9.37 11.04
C ALA A 255 -8.35 -9.25 10.33
N LEU A 256 -7.36 -8.58 10.94
CA LEU A 256 -5.99 -8.53 10.40
C LEU A 256 -5.36 -9.92 10.29
N LEU A 257 -5.47 -10.75 11.32
CA LEU A 257 -4.86 -12.08 11.34
C LEU A 257 -5.51 -13.04 10.34
N ARG A 258 -6.83 -12.89 10.08
CA ARG A 258 -7.56 -13.66 9.07
C ARG A 258 -7.36 -13.17 7.64
N GLY A 259 -6.90 -11.93 7.46
CA GLY A 259 -6.83 -11.30 6.14
C GLY A 259 -8.13 -10.62 5.69
N GLU A 260 -9.04 -10.32 6.61
CA GLU A 260 -10.24 -9.49 6.40
C GLU A 260 -9.88 -8.00 6.46
N LEU A 261 -9.08 -7.55 5.49
CA LEU A 261 -8.31 -6.30 5.58
C LEU A 261 -9.17 -5.04 5.70
N SER A 262 -10.29 -4.96 4.97
CA SER A 262 -11.22 -3.82 5.06
C SER A 262 -11.88 -3.71 6.43
N SER A 263 -12.38 -4.83 6.94
CA SER A 263 -13.02 -4.88 8.25
C SER A 263 -12.03 -4.50 9.36
N ALA A 264 -10.79 -4.98 9.25
CA ALA A 264 -9.71 -4.60 10.17
C ALA A 264 -9.51 -3.08 10.25
N VAL A 265 -9.34 -2.41 9.10
CA VAL A 265 -9.17 -0.95 9.05
C VAL A 265 -10.39 -0.25 9.64
N GLN A 266 -11.60 -0.73 9.32
CA GLN A 266 -12.84 -0.13 9.82
C GLN A 266 -12.96 -0.24 11.35
N TYR A 267 -12.70 -1.41 11.93
CA TYR A 267 -12.75 -1.59 13.38
C TYR A 267 -11.73 -0.71 14.11
N LEU A 268 -10.49 -0.65 13.61
CA LEU A 268 -9.43 0.17 14.20
C LEU A 268 -9.71 1.67 14.06
N ARG A 269 -10.28 2.10 12.92
CA ARG A 269 -10.72 3.49 12.73
C ARG A 269 -11.88 3.84 13.67
N ASN A 270 -12.83 2.92 13.88
CA ASN A 270 -13.92 3.12 14.83
C ASN A 270 -13.40 3.22 16.27
N ALA A 271 -12.40 2.41 16.66
CA ALA A 271 -11.75 2.50 17.96
C ALA A 271 -11.08 3.88 18.16
N MET A 272 -10.32 4.35 17.16
CA MET A 272 -9.69 5.67 17.18
C MET A 272 -10.71 6.80 17.32
N THR A 273 -11.79 6.78 16.53
CA THR A 273 -12.86 7.79 16.57
C THR A 273 -13.60 7.79 17.91
N LEU A 274 -13.83 6.60 18.51
CA LEU A 274 -14.43 6.47 19.83
C LEU A 274 -13.57 7.12 20.93
N CYS A 275 -12.24 6.92 20.86
CA CYS A 275 -11.31 7.56 21.78
C CYS A 275 -11.28 9.08 21.61
N ALA A 276 -11.22 9.55 20.35
CA ALA A 276 -11.16 10.97 20.03
C ALA A 276 -12.42 11.73 20.49
N SER A 277 -13.61 11.16 20.28
CA SER A 277 -14.88 11.79 20.68
C SER A 277 -15.07 11.90 22.20
N ASN A 278 -14.31 11.11 22.97
CA ASN A 278 -14.36 11.08 24.44
C ASN A 278 -13.12 11.70 25.11
N ALA A 279 -12.24 12.36 24.35
CA ALA A 279 -10.99 12.94 24.85
C ALA A 279 -10.07 11.93 25.58
N LEU A 280 -10.10 10.65 25.18
CA LEU A 280 -9.25 9.60 25.75
C LEU A 280 -7.85 9.65 25.12
N HIS A 281 -7.06 10.69 25.38
CA HIS A 281 -5.83 10.99 24.64
C HIS A 281 -4.82 9.82 24.57
N ARG A 282 -4.57 9.13 25.69
CA ARG A 282 -3.64 7.98 25.71
C ARG A 282 -4.17 6.80 24.88
N ALA A 283 -5.45 6.46 25.06
CA ALA A 283 -6.09 5.38 24.30
C ALA A 283 -6.25 5.73 22.82
N GLN A 284 -6.46 7.00 22.48
CA GLN A 284 -6.46 7.51 21.12
C GLN A 284 -5.09 7.28 20.48
N ALA A 285 -3.99 7.65 21.14
CA ALA A 285 -2.65 7.41 20.61
C ALA A 285 -2.40 5.91 20.34
N VAL A 286 -2.81 5.02 21.25
CA VAL A 286 -2.72 3.56 21.06
C VAL A 286 -3.52 3.09 19.84
N ALA A 287 -4.79 3.50 19.74
CA ALA A 287 -5.67 3.12 18.63
C ALA A 287 -5.17 3.67 17.28
N THR A 288 -4.65 4.90 17.27
CA THR A 288 -4.02 5.53 16.10
C THR A 288 -2.78 4.75 15.66
N LEU A 289 -1.92 4.31 16.59
CA LEU A 289 -0.76 3.48 16.26
C LEU A 289 -1.16 2.08 15.76
N ASN A 290 -2.22 1.47 16.31
CA ASN A 290 -2.75 0.20 15.83
C ASN A 290 -3.24 0.33 14.37
N LEU A 291 -4.01 1.39 14.08
CA LEU A 291 -4.48 1.70 12.72
C LEU A 291 -3.31 1.99 11.77
N ALA A 292 -2.35 2.81 12.18
CA ALA A 292 -1.17 3.12 11.37
C ALA A 292 -0.39 1.84 11.02
N HIS A 293 -0.17 0.94 11.98
CA HIS A 293 0.50 -0.33 11.72
C HIS A 293 -0.27 -1.18 10.70
N ALA A 294 -1.61 -1.26 10.81
CA ALA A 294 -2.45 -1.93 9.81
C ALA A 294 -2.28 -1.31 8.41
N LEU A 295 -2.28 0.01 8.31
CA LEU A 295 -2.11 0.74 7.05
C LEU A 295 -0.71 0.53 6.44
N VAL A 296 0.33 0.44 7.25
CA VAL A 296 1.68 0.03 6.81
C VAL A 296 1.65 -1.37 6.19
N LEU A 297 0.89 -2.32 6.75
CA LEU A 297 0.69 -3.65 6.15
C LEU A 297 -0.03 -3.61 4.80
N LEU A 298 -0.88 -2.60 4.60
CA LEU A 298 -1.65 -2.37 3.39
C LEU A 298 -0.94 -1.52 2.33
N ASN A 299 0.34 -1.19 2.55
CA ASN A 299 1.12 -0.25 1.73
C ASN A 299 0.52 1.17 1.67
N ARG A 300 -0.39 1.53 2.59
CA ARG A 300 -0.93 2.89 2.79
C ARG A 300 0.00 3.70 3.69
N VAL A 301 1.26 3.80 3.28
CA VAL A 301 2.35 4.27 4.16
C VAL A 301 2.19 5.74 4.54
N GLU A 302 1.68 6.59 3.65
CA GLU A 302 1.58 8.04 3.89
C GLU A 302 0.45 8.38 4.87
N GLU A 303 -0.72 7.75 4.71
CA GLU A 303 -1.77 7.81 5.72
C GLU A 303 -1.27 7.29 7.07
N ALA A 304 -0.48 6.20 7.06
CA ALA A 304 0.12 5.69 8.28
C ALA A 304 1.10 6.67 8.93
N LEU A 305 1.98 7.32 8.15
CA LEU A 305 2.94 8.30 8.66
C LEU A 305 2.23 9.51 9.26
N SER A 306 1.20 10.05 8.60
CA SER A 306 0.36 11.12 9.15
C SER A 306 -0.26 10.73 10.49
N LEU A 307 -0.79 9.51 10.60
CA LEU A 307 -1.33 8.99 11.85
C LEU A 307 -0.25 8.79 12.92
N ILE A 308 0.94 8.33 12.55
CA ILE A 308 2.08 8.18 13.47
C ILE A 308 2.51 9.54 14.03
N ASP A 309 2.58 10.57 13.20
CA ASP A 309 2.94 11.92 13.63
C ASP A 309 1.89 12.48 14.62
N ASN A 310 0.61 12.26 14.34
CA ASN A 310 -0.48 12.61 15.26
C ASN A 310 -0.38 11.86 16.61
N ALA A 311 -0.12 10.55 16.57
CA ALA A 311 0.07 9.76 17.78
C ALA A 311 1.33 10.15 18.55
N HIS A 312 2.40 10.52 17.85
CA HIS A 312 3.64 11.02 18.44
C HIS A 312 3.40 12.35 19.17
N ALA A 313 2.68 13.29 18.55
CA ALA A 313 2.32 14.55 19.18
C ALA A 313 1.48 14.34 20.45
N LEU A 314 0.50 13.43 20.43
CA LEU A 314 -0.28 13.03 21.61
C LEU A 314 0.62 12.41 22.69
N ALA A 315 1.52 11.50 22.33
CA ALA A 315 2.43 10.87 23.28
C ALA A 315 3.41 11.88 23.92
N CYS A 316 3.91 12.85 23.14
CA CYS A 316 4.72 13.97 23.64
C CYS A 316 3.95 14.82 24.64
N ALA A 317 2.69 15.18 24.33
CA ALA A 317 1.85 15.96 25.24
C ALA A 317 1.57 15.22 26.57
N LEU A 318 1.52 13.88 26.53
CA LEU A 318 1.33 13.03 27.71
C LEU A 318 2.63 12.72 28.47
N GLY A 319 3.80 12.92 27.86
CA GLY A 319 5.09 12.48 28.40
C GLY A 319 5.28 10.96 28.42
N ASP A 320 4.52 10.20 27.61
CA ASP A 320 4.54 8.73 27.61
C ASP A 320 5.69 8.18 26.72
N GLN A 321 6.81 7.83 27.35
CA GLN A 321 8.01 7.33 26.67
C GLN A 321 7.79 5.98 25.96
N VAL A 322 6.89 5.13 26.47
CA VAL A 322 6.61 3.82 25.87
C VAL A 322 5.86 4.00 24.55
N LEU A 323 4.87 4.91 24.53
CA LEU A 323 4.17 5.26 23.29
C LEU A 323 5.07 5.96 22.29
N LEU A 324 5.99 6.82 22.73
CA LEU A 324 6.98 7.46 21.86
C LEU A 324 7.89 6.43 21.18
N ALA A 325 8.44 5.48 21.96
CA ALA A 325 9.28 4.41 21.42
C ALA A 325 8.50 3.52 20.44
N ARG A 326 7.22 3.25 20.73
CA ARG A 326 6.34 2.49 19.82
C ARG A 326 6.06 3.25 18.53
N ALA A 327 5.75 4.55 18.60
CA ALA A 327 5.54 5.40 17.44
C ALA A 327 6.78 5.43 16.54
N GLN A 328 7.97 5.63 17.12
CA GLN A 328 9.25 5.58 16.42
C GLN A 328 9.50 4.21 15.78
N SER A 329 9.19 3.12 16.47
CA SER A 329 9.35 1.76 15.93
C SER A 329 8.48 1.53 14.70
N ILE A 330 7.20 1.90 14.77
CA ILE A 330 6.28 1.81 13.62
C ILE A 330 6.71 2.76 12.51
N GLN A 331 7.20 3.96 12.83
CA GLN A 331 7.76 4.91 11.87
C GLN A 331 8.97 4.30 11.14
N HIS A 332 9.87 3.62 11.83
CA HIS A 332 11.01 2.95 11.19
C HIS A 332 10.53 1.84 10.24
N VAL A 333 9.53 1.04 10.62
CA VAL A 333 8.96 0.02 9.72
C VAL A 333 8.28 0.68 8.52
N ALA A 334 7.51 1.75 8.76
CA ALA A 334 6.85 2.53 7.72
C ALA A 334 7.87 3.15 6.77
N LEU A 335 8.95 3.74 7.28
CA LEU A 335 10.04 4.34 6.50
C LEU A 335 10.88 3.29 5.77
N ALA A 336 11.17 2.14 6.39
CA ALA A 336 11.85 1.04 5.73
C ALA A 336 11.00 0.48 4.58
N ARG A 337 9.67 0.37 4.81
CA ARG A 337 8.73 0.08 3.74
C ARG A 337 8.70 1.19 2.71
N ARG A 338 8.76 2.46 3.10
CA ARG A 338 8.91 3.64 2.25
C ARG A 338 10.27 3.77 1.57
N VAL A 339 11.28 2.98 1.89
CA VAL A 339 12.56 2.96 1.16
C VAL A 339 12.60 1.74 0.24
N SER A 340 12.00 0.63 0.68
CA SER A 340 11.59 -0.48 -0.19
C SER A 340 10.44 -0.11 -1.15
N SER A 341 9.73 0.99 -0.86
CA SER A 341 8.59 1.58 -1.57
C SER A 341 8.61 3.10 -1.41
N ALA A 342 9.72 3.75 -1.75
CA ALA A 342 9.65 5.22 -1.87
C ALA A 342 8.56 5.50 -2.88
N GLN A 343 7.60 6.40 -2.74
CA GLN A 343 7.08 7.27 -1.70
C GLN A 343 5.77 7.77 -2.32
N ALA A 344 4.60 7.43 -1.75
CA ALA A 344 3.32 8.01 -2.15
C ALA A 344 2.93 7.86 -3.64
N VAL A 345 2.73 6.63 -4.12
CA VAL A 345 2.14 6.42 -5.45
C VAL A 345 0.62 6.38 -5.32
N GLU A 346 -0.08 7.40 -5.81
CA GLU A 346 -1.49 7.28 -6.12
C GLU A 346 -1.74 6.10 -7.05
N MET A 347 -2.79 5.36 -6.76
CA MET A 347 -3.03 4.03 -7.33
C MET A 347 -3.32 3.98 -8.81
N THR A 348 -3.84 5.09 -9.29
CA THR A 348 -4.16 5.32 -10.67
C THR A 348 -3.14 6.37 -11.08
N LEU A 349 -2.18 5.99 -11.91
CA LEU A 349 -1.27 6.95 -12.51
C LEU A 349 -1.59 6.98 -13.98
N SER A 350 -2.67 7.69 -14.30
CA SER A 350 -2.65 8.44 -15.53
C SER A 350 -1.77 9.68 -15.29
N VAL A 351 -1.11 10.15 -16.32
CA VAL A 351 -0.39 11.42 -16.34
C VAL A 351 -1.31 12.53 -15.77
N THR A 352 -2.64 12.47 -15.96
CA THR A 352 -3.66 13.37 -15.37
C THR A 352 -3.99 13.19 -13.88
N SER A 353 -3.68 12.05 -13.25
CA SER A 353 -3.84 11.87 -11.79
C SER A 353 -2.57 12.14 -11.01
N MET A 354 -1.40 12.08 -11.65
CA MET A 354 -0.07 12.38 -11.08
C MET A 354 0.13 13.84 -10.61
N THR A 355 -0.95 14.60 -10.52
CA THR A 355 -0.98 16.02 -10.80
C THR A 355 -1.88 16.82 -9.85
N ASN A 356 -2.84 16.17 -9.18
CA ASN A 356 -3.73 16.84 -8.21
C ASN A 356 -3.34 16.54 -6.75
N GLU A 357 -3.31 17.62 -5.94
CA GLU A 357 -3.33 17.73 -4.46
C GLU A 357 -2.28 17.03 -3.58
N TRP A 358 -1.05 17.57 -3.51
CA TRP A 358 -0.13 17.33 -2.38
C TRP A 358 0.53 18.62 -1.92
N SER A 359 -0.09 19.33 -0.96
CA SER A 359 0.50 20.52 -0.35
C SER A 359 1.11 20.19 1.03
N THR A 360 2.41 20.49 1.13
CA THR A 360 3.27 20.58 2.34
C THR A 360 3.78 19.28 2.97
N LEU A 361 5.11 19.06 2.91
CA LEU A 361 6.01 18.90 4.07
C LEU A 361 7.44 18.46 3.65
N THR A 362 8.44 19.20 4.15
CA THR A 362 9.90 19.01 4.00
C THR A 362 10.47 17.95 4.94
N PHE A 363 11.48 17.18 4.50
CA PHE A 363 12.12 16.08 5.25
C PHE A 363 13.49 16.46 5.87
N GLY A 364 13.80 15.86 7.04
CA GLY A 364 15.10 15.90 7.72
C GLY A 364 15.80 14.52 7.84
N PRO A 365 17.09 14.47 8.22
CA PRO A 365 17.94 13.28 8.11
C PRO A 365 17.99 12.42 9.39
N GLY A 366 17.41 11.21 9.38
CA GLY A 366 17.36 10.33 10.57
C GLY A 366 17.42 8.82 10.33
N LEU A 367 17.91 8.36 9.18
CA LEU A 367 17.65 7.00 8.67
C LEU A 367 18.74 5.94 8.97
N ARG A 368 19.46 6.00 10.11
CA ARG A 368 20.58 5.06 10.37
C ARG A 368 20.65 4.34 11.73
N ALA A 369 19.61 4.36 12.56
CA ALA A 369 19.62 3.54 13.79
C ALA A 369 18.24 2.96 14.09
N LEU A 370 18.11 1.63 14.02
CA LEU A 370 17.10 0.95 14.83
C LEU A 370 17.56 1.07 16.29
N PRO A 371 16.70 1.52 17.23
CA PRO A 371 17.09 1.56 18.63
C PRO A 371 17.47 0.15 19.07
N THR A 372 18.72 -0.05 19.43
CA THR A 372 19.23 -1.27 20.10
C THR A 372 18.55 -1.51 21.46
N GLN A 373 17.70 -0.60 21.92
CA GLN A 373 16.93 -0.62 23.16
C GLN A 373 15.52 -1.24 23.04
N ILE A 374 15.23 -2.07 22.03
CA ILE A 374 14.01 -2.91 22.07
C ILE A 374 14.15 -4.02 23.13
N GLY A 375 15.38 -4.33 23.54
CA GLY A 375 15.67 -5.16 24.71
C GLY A 375 15.58 -4.35 26.00
N GLU A 376 14.83 -4.88 26.97
CA GLU A 376 14.81 -4.51 28.40
C GLU A 376 13.81 -3.44 28.89
N THR A 377 12.90 -2.89 28.07
CA THR A 377 11.72 -2.21 28.65
C THR A 377 10.67 -3.24 29.06
N SER A 378 10.91 -3.82 30.24
CA SER A 378 9.91 -4.48 31.08
C SER A 378 8.72 -3.55 31.33
N ASP A 379 7.60 -3.76 30.61
CA ASP A 379 6.21 -3.40 30.97
C ASP A 379 5.34 -3.20 29.71
N ARG A 380 5.20 -4.25 28.88
CA ARG A 380 4.20 -4.28 27.79
C ARG A 380 3.01 -5.16 28.14
N ASP A 381 1.81 -4.84 27.66
CA ASP A 381 0.52 -5.39 28.13
C ASP A 381 0.22 -6.88 27.82
N SER A 382 0.93 -7.55 26.90
CA SER A 382 0.59 -8.94 26.46
C SER A 382 1.84 -9.82 26.23
N PHE A 383 1.73 -11.10 26.57
CA PHE A 383 2.79 -12.11 26.40
C PHE A 383 3.14 -12.34 24.91
N LEU A 384 2.12 -12.37 24.04
CA LEU A 384 2.30 -12.46 22.59
C LEU A 384 3.01 -11.23 22.01
N ALA A 385 2.72 -10.03 22.51
CA ALA A 385 3.37 -8.80 22.04
C ALA A 385 4.88 -8.82 22.33
N GLN A 386 5.28 -9.30 23.51
CA GLN A 386 6.70 -9.47 23.86
C GLN A 386 7.41 -10.46 22.93
N PHE A 387 6.73 -11.55 22.55
CA PHE A 387 7.26 -12.50 21.58
C PHE A 387 7.48 -11.84 20.21
N GLU A 388 6.50 -11.05 19.75
CA GLU A 388 6.57 -10.34 18.46
C GLU A 388 7.76 -9.36 18.40
N ASP A 389 8.00 -8.61 19.47
CA ASP A 389 9.14 -7.68 19.55
C ASP A 389 10.48 -8.43 19.47
N ARG A 390 10.64 -9.50 20.25
CA ARG A 390 11.87 -10.31 20.23
C ARG A 390 12.07 -10.98 18.87
N ALA A 391 11.00 -11.45 18.23
CA ALA A 391 11.04 -12.01 16.89
C ALA A 391 11.49 -10.97 15.85
N LEU A 392 11.03 -9.72 15.96
CA LEU A 392 11.45 -8.63 15.08
C LEU A 392 12.93 -8.31 15.25
N VAL A 393 13.42 -8.23 16.49
CA VAL A 393 14.85 -8.04 16.79
C VAL A 393 15.68 -9.17 16.20
N PHE A 394 15.26 -10.43 16.39
CA PHE A 394 15.92 -11.59 15.79
C PHE A 394 16.01 -11.48 14.26
N GLN A 395 14.94 -11.07 13.57
CA GLN A 395 14.95 -10.95 12.11
C GLN A 395 15.94 -9.87 11.63
N TRP A 396 16.02 -8.76 12.35
CA TRP A 396 17.00 -7.71 12.06
C TRP A 396 18.44 -8.18 12.32
N GLU A 397 18.69 -8.86 13.43
CA GLU A 397 19.99 -9.45 13.74
C GLU A 397 20.39 -10.51 12.73
N LEU A 398 19.43 -11.30 12.22
CA LEU A 398 19.71 -12.31 11.20
C LEU A 398 20.27 -11.68 9.92
N ALA A 399 19.79 -10.50 9.54
CA ALA A 399 20.23 -9.76 8.37
C ALA A 399 21.58 -9.02 8.57
N THR A 400 21.90 -8.62 9.80
CA THR A 400 23.03 -7.72 10.09
C THR A 400 24.16 -8.37 10.90
N HIS A 401 23.82 -9.22 11.87
CA HIS A 401 24.72 -9.84 12.84
C HIS A 401 24.33 -11.32 13.10
N PRO A 402 24.58 -12.25 12.16
CA PRO A 402 24.05 -13.62 12.22
C PRO A 402 24.44 -14.41 13.48
N ALA A 403 25.60 -14.13 14.07
CA ALA A 403 26.04 -14.79 15.30
C ALA A 403 25.23 -14.37 16.55
N GLN A 404 24.71 -13.13 16.56
CA GLN A 404 23.86 -12.62 17.63
C GLN A 404 22.44 -13.20 17.51
N ALA A 405 21.92 -13.28 16.28
CA ALA A 405 20.61 -13.87 16.00
C ALA A 405 20.45 -15.30 16.56
N VAL A 406 21.51 -16.10 16.56
CA VAL A 406 21.51 -17.45 17.15
C VAL A 406 21.24 -17.41 18.65
N ARG A 407 21.89 -16.49 19.37
CA ARG A 407 21.70 -16.35 20.82
C ARG A 407 20.29 -15.86 21.12
N SER A 408 19.83 -14.87 20.37
CA SER A 408 18.47 -14.33 20.49
C SER A 408 17.41 -15.39 20.23
N TYR A 409 17.59 -16.23 19.20
CA TYR A 409 16.69 -17.36 18.95
C TYR A 409 16.64 -18.33 20.13
N ASN A 410 17.78 -18.77 20.66
CA ASN A 410 17.81 -19.70 21.79
C ASN A 410 17.11 -19.12 23.04
N LEU A 411 17.28 -17.82 23.31
CA LEU A 411 16.59 -17.13 24.40
C LEU A 411 15.07 -17.06 24.17
N ILE A 412 14.64 -16.83 22.93
CA ILE A 412 13.21 -16.85 22.56
C ILE A 412 12.67 -18.27 22.72
N GLU A 413 13.33 -19.28 22.18
CA GLU A 413 12.88 -20.67 22.29
C GLU A 413 12.71 -21.09 23.76
N GLN A 414 13.69 -20.81 24.61
CA GLN A 414 13.63 -21.13 26.04
C GLN A 414 12.51 -20.37 26.76
N ALA A 415 12.37 -19.07 26.52
CA ALA A 415 11.39 -18.23 27.22
C ALA A 415 9.93 -18.54 26.84
N TYR A 416 9.69 -19.16 25.68
CA TYR A 416 8.35 -19.41 25.15
C TYR A 416 8.03 -20.89 24.96
N ALA A 417 8.93 -21.80 25.37
CA ALA A 417 8.78 -23.25 25.19
C ALA A 417 7.53 -23.82 25.87
N HIS A 418 7.17 -23.27 27.04
CA HIS A 418 6.05 -23.72 27.88
C HIS A 418 4.69 -23.20 27.41
N SER A 419 4.64 -22.23 26.49
CA SER A 419 3.38 -21.65 26.05
C SER A 419 2.58 -22.62 25.18
N ASP A 420 1.27 -22.68 25.42
CA ASP A 420 0.29 -23.44 24.65
C ASP A 420 -0.32 -22.65 23.48
N SER A 421 0.17 -21.43 23.20
CA SER A 421 -0.27 -20.62 22.05
C SER A 421 0.09 -21.27 20.72
N GLY A 422 -0.91 -21.57 19.90
CA GLY A 422 -0.73 -22.05 18.53
C GLY A 422 0.06 -21.08 17.66
N ILE A 423 -0.11 -19.77 17.88
CA ILE A 423 0.56 -18.69 17.15
C ILE A 423 2.06 -18.70 17.43
N ILE A 424 2.44 -18.72 18.71
CA ILE A 424 3.85 -18.71 19.14
C ILE A 424 4.55 -19.96 18.63
N ARG A 425 3.92 -21.14 18.76
CA ARG A 425 4.49 -22.40 18.28
C ARG A 425 4.66 -22.44 16.76
N ALA A 426 3.75 -21.84 15.99
CA ALA A 426 3.88 -21.72 14.53
C ALA A 426 5.02 -20.76 14.15
N ARG A 427 5.13 -19.61 14.84
CA ARG A 427 6.17 -18.62 14.56
C ARG A 427 7.58 -19.07 14.98
N LEU A 428 7.73 -19.80 16.08
CA LEU A 428 9.02 -20.40 16.46
C LEU A 428 9.60 -21.28 15.35
N LEU A 429 8.74 -22.05 14.65
CA LEU A 429 9.15 -22.84 13.49
C LEU A 429 9.61 -21.97 12.31
N VAL A 430 8.96 -20.82 12.09
CA VAL A 430 9.40 -19.85 11.05
C VAL A 430 10.76 -19.28 11.40
N LEU A 431 10.97 -18.82 12.65
CA LEU A 431 12.26 -18.27 13.10
C LEU A 431 13.38 -19.32 12.99
N GLU A 432 13.10 -20.57 13.36
CA GLU A 432 14.04 -21.68 13.18
C GLU A 432 14.38 -21.90 11.70
N GLY A 433 13.37 -21.90 10.84
CA GLY A 433 13.53 -22.07 9.40
C GLY A 433 14.37 -20.95 8.78
N MET A 434 14.13 -19.69 9.17
CA MET A 434 14.93 -18.54 8.75
C MET A 434 16.39 -18.67 9.20
N LEU A 435 16.63 -19.10 10.45
CA LEU A 435 17.98 -19.31 10.97
C LEU A 435 18.74 -20.40 10.21
N ARG A 436 18.06 -21.51 9.90
CA ARG A 436 18.62 -22.62 9.11
C ARG A 436 18.95 -22.18 7.68
N ALA A 437 18.02 -21.48 7.03
CA ALA A 437 18.22 -20.96 5.68
C ALA A 437 19.42 -20.00 5.61
N ALA A 438 19.56 -19.10 6.60
CA ALA A 438 20.71 -18.18 6.69
C ALA A 438 22.06 -18.91 6.88
N ARG A 439 22.05 -20.14 7.41
CA ARG A 439 23.22 -21.02 7.56
C ARG A 439 23.40 -21.99 6.39
N ALA A 440 22.66 -21.79 5.29
CA ALA A 440 22.60 -22.67 4.11
C ALA A 440 22.09 -24.10 4.38
N ASP A 441 21.44 -24.37 5.52
CA ASP A 441 20.67 -25.60 5.77
C ASP A 441 19.26 -25.47 5.17
N HIS A 442 19.20 -25.42 3.84
CA HIS A 442 17.93 -25.21 3.12
C HIS A 442 16.95 -26.38 3.28
N ALA A 443 17.45 -27.62 3.45
CA ALA A 443 16.60 -28.80 3.66
C ALA A 443 15.96 -28.80 5.05
N GLY A 444 16.72 -28.46 6.10
CA GLY A 444 16.17 -28.28 7.44
C GLY A 444 15.21 -27.10 7.51
N ALA A 445 15.54 -25.98 6.84
CA ALA A 445 14.65 -24.82 6.75
C ALA A 445 13.30 -25.18 6.12
N GLU A 446 13.32 -25.94 5.02
CA GLU A 446 12.12 -26.40 4.33
C GLU A 446 11.22 -27.25 5.24
N ALA A 447 11.79 -28.16 6.02
CA ALA A 447 11.04 -28.98 6.97
C ALA A 447 10.35 -28.13 8.06
N CYS A 448 11.00 -27.08 8.54
CA CYS A 448 10.42 -26.13 9.49
C CYS A 448 9.29 -25.31 8.84
N PHE A 449 9.49 -24.80 7.63
CA PHE A 449 8.47 -24.03 6.89
C PHE A 449 7.21 -24.86 6.58
N VAL A 450 7.35 -26.12 6.18
CA VAL A 450 6.20 -27.02 5.94
C VAL A 450 5.38 -27.22 7.23
N LYS A 451 6.05 -27.46 8.37
CA LYS A 451 5.38 -27.60 9.67
C LYS A 451 4.68 -26.30 10.09
N ALA A 452 5.32 -25.15 9.87
CA ALA A 452 4.74 -23.84 10.16
C ALA A 452 3.52 -23.56 9.28
N MET A 453 3.58 -23.86 7.98
CA MET A 453 2.45 -23.72 7.05
C MET A 453 1.24 -24.53 7.50
N ALA A 454 1.45 -25.82 7.86
CA ALA A 454 0.35 -26.67 8.33
C ALA A 454 -0.34 -26.09 9.57
N ARG A 455 0.43 -25.50 10.50
CA ARG A 455 -0.12 -24.82 11.68
C ARG A 455 -0.88 -23.54 11.32
N PHE A 456 -0.31 -22.64 10.52
CA PHE A 456 -1.01 -21.41 10.12
C PHE A 456 -2.27 -21.70 9.31
N ASN A 457 -2.28 -22.77 8.52
CA ASN A 457 -3.46 -23.22 7.79
C ASN A 457 -4.57 -23.69 8.73
N ALA A 458 -4.22 -24.49 9.75
CA ALA A 458 -5.19 -24.91 10.78
C ALA A 458 -5.73 -23.73 11.61
N LEU A 459 -4.95 -22.66 11.76
CA LEU A 459 -5.35 -21.45 12.48
C LEU A 459 -6.12 -20.44 11.60
N GLY A 460 -6.12 -20.58 10.28
CA GLY A 460 -6.73 -19.64 9.34
C GLY A 460 -5.96 -18.32 9.13
N PHE A 461 -4.62 -18.33 9.31
CA PHE A 461 -3.78 -17.11 9.25
C PHE A 461 -3.31 -16.81 7.82
N VAL A 462 -4.21 -16.33 6.96
CA VAL A 462 -3.96 -16.11 5.53
C VAL A 462 -2.75 -15.19 5.25
N PRO A 463 -2.54 -14.05 5.94
CA PRO A 463 -1.38 -13.19 5.68
C PRO A 463 -0.04 -13.85 6.03
N GLU A 464 0.03 -14.65 7.09
CA GLU A 464 1.26 -15.36 7.46
C GLU A 464 1.54 -16.53 6.52
N LEU A 465 0.50 -17.22 6.05
CA LEU A 465 0.63 -18.22 4.99
C LEU A 465 1.22 -17.60 3.73
N TRP A 466 0.70 -16.45 3.29
CA TRP A 466 1.22 -15.75 2.13
C TRP A 466 2.70 -15.35 2.29
N ARG A 467 3.11 -14.83 3.46
CA ARG A 467 4.52 -14.49 3.72
C ARG A 467 5.41 -15.73 3.69
N LEU A 468 4.95 -16.81 4.32
CA LEU A 468 5.69 -18.04 4.45
C LEU A 468 5.85 -18.75 3.10
N THR A 469 4.85 -18.71 2.22
CA THR A 469 4.98 -19.26 0.86
C THR A 469 6.03 -18.53 0.04
N GLN A 470 6.19 -17.20 0.19
CA GLN A 470 7.26 -16.45 -0.46
C GLN A 470 8.64 -16.91 0.02
N GLN A 471 8.85 -16.98 1.34
CA GLN A 471 10.12 -17.46 1.91
C GLN A 471 10.43 -18.90 1.49
N ARG A 472 9.41 -19.75 1.45
CA ARG A 472 9.53 -21.15 1.06
C ARG A 472 9.87 -21.29 -0.42
N ALA A 473 9.25 -20.50 -1.30
CA ALA A 473 9.58 -20.47 -2.73
C ALA A 473 11.04 -20.09 -2.96
N GLU A 474 11.55 -19.07 -2.25
CA GLU A 474 12.96 -18.69 -2.29
C GLU A 474 13.86 -19.83 -1.79
N ASN A 475 13.52 -20.46 -0.67
CA ASN A 475 14.28 -21.59 -0.13
C ASN A 475 14.29 -22.82 -1.07
N LEU A 476 13.18 -23.12 -1.75
CA LEU A 476 13.09 -24.20 -2.74
C LEU A 476 13.93 -23.93 -3.99
N MET A 477 14.07 -22.66 -4.39
CA MET A 477 14.98 -22.28 -5.48
C MET A 477 16.44 -22.57 -5.11
N HIS A 478 16.84 -22.41 -3.85
CA HIS A 478 18.17 -22.80 -3.37
C HIS A 478 18.41 -24.32 -3.34
N LEU A 479 17.34 -25.12 -3.32
CA LEU A 479 17.39 -26.60 -3.39
C LEU A 479 17.31 -27.15 -4.83
N ASP A 480 17.35 -26.29 -5.86
CA ASP A 480 17.11 -26.64 -7.27
C ASP A 480 15.74 -27.32 -7.53
N ARG A 481 14.75 -27.16 -6.63
CA ARG A 481 13.39 -27.72 -6.73
C ARG A 481 12.43 -26.76 -7.44
N VAL A 482 12.81 -26.32 -8.64
CA VAL A 482 12.15 -25.23 -9.38
C VAL A 482 10.68 -25.52 -9.69
N SER A 483 10.32 -26.77 -10.01
CA SER A 483 8.93 -27.13 -10.29
C SER A 483 8.02 -26.96 -9.08
N GLU A 484 8.52 -27.30 -7.90
CA GLU A 484 7.77 -27.18 -6.65
C GLU A 484 7.71 -25.71 -6.21
N ALA A 485 8.79 -24.96 -6.37
CA ALA A 485 8.79 -23.52 -6.16
C ALA A 485 7.72 -22.82 -7.03
N GLY A 486 7.58 -23.25 -8.30
CA GLY A 486 6.53 -22.75 -9.20
C GLY A 486 5.11 -22.98 -8.68
N GLN A 487 4.83 -24.16 -8.12
CA GLN A 487 3.53 -24.44 -7.51
C GLN A 487 3.29 -23.57 -6.27
N ILE A 488 4.29 -23.44 -5.39
CA ILE A 488 4.17 -22.58 -4.20
C ILE A 488 3.95 -21.11 -4.55
N ILE A 489 4.58 -20.63 -5.63
CA ILE A 489 4.35 -19.28 -6.15
C ILE A 489 2.90 -19.12 -6.64
N SER A 490 2.33 -20.14 -7.28
CA SER A 490 0.91 -20.15 -7.69
C SER A 490 -0.02 -20.12 -6.48
N ASP A 491 0.25 -20.94 -5.47
CA ASP A 491 -0.52 -20.96 -4.22
C ASP A 491 -0.44 -19.60 -3.50
N ALA A 492 0.73 -18.96 -3.52
CA ALA A 492 0.92 -17.61 -2.99
C ALA A 492 0.09 -16.56 -3.73
N ALA A 493 -0.07 -16.68 -5.05
CA ALA A 493 -0.95 -15.78 -5.81
C ALA A 493 -2.44 -15.98 -5.44
N GLN A 494 -2.90 -17.21 -5.24
CA GLN A 494 -4.27 -17.47 -4.78
C GLN A 494 -4.54 -16.90 -3.38
N LEU A 495 -3.57 -17.03 -2.47
CA LEU A 495 -3.64 -16.39 -1.15
C LEU A 495 -3.66 -14.86 -1.27
N LEU A 496 -2.88 -14.30 -2.19
CA LEU A 496 -2.87 -12.86 -2.44
C LEU A 496 -4.21 -12.37 -2.99
N ASP A 497 -4.82 -13.10 -3.94
CA ASP A 497 -6.16 -12.80 -4.47
C ASP A 497 -7.23 -12.86 -3.37
N THR A 498 -7.13 -13.84 -2.47
CA THR A 498 -8.02 -13.95 -1.30
C THR A 498 -7.90 -12.73 -0.38
N LEU A 499 -6.67 -12.27 -0.10
CA LEU A 499 -6.44 -11.07 0.69
C LEU A 499 -7.00 -9.81 -0.01
N CYS A 500 -6.80 -9.72 -1.33
CA CYS A 500 -7.30 -8.64 -2.16
C CYS A 500 -8.82 -8.60 -2.24
N ALA A 501 -9.51 -9.74 -2.28
CA ALA A 501 -10.95 -9.81 -2.44
C ALA A 501 -11.73 -9.04 -1.36
N SER A 502 -11.14 -8.88 -0.17
CA SER A 502 -11.73 -8.12 0.93
C SER A 502 -11.64 -6.60 0.75
N LEU A 503 -10.74 -6.10 -0.11
CA LEU A 503 -10.44 -4.68 -0.30
C LEU A 503 -11.30 -4.05 -1.42
N PRO A 504 -11.70 -2.77 -1.31
CA PRO A 504 -12.28 -2.01 -2.43
C PRO A 504 -11.34 -1.96 -3.64
N GLY A 505 -11.90 -1.84 -4.85
CA GLY A 505 -11.16 -1.84 -6.12
C GLY A 505 -9.94 -0.92 -6.15
N PRO A 506 -10.03 0.34 -5.67
CA PRO A 506 -8.88 1.18 -5.43
C PRO A 506 -7.92 0.47 -4.46
N GLU A 507 -8.24 0.29 -3.18
CA GLU A 507 -7.31 -0.24 -2.15
C GLU A 507 -6.58 -1.55 -2.52
N GLN A 508 -7.18 -2.40 -3.36
CA GLN A 508 -6.52 -3.57 -3.95
C GLN A 508 -5.23 -3.21 -4.70
N ALA A 509 -5.23 -2.12 -5.47
CA ALA A 509 -4.07 -1.68 -6.24
C ALA A 509 -2.93 -1.15 -5.36
N ILE A 510 -3.18 -0.41 -4.25
CA ILE A 510 -2.13 -0.02 -3.27
C ILE A 510 -1.50 -1.28 -2.71
N PHE A 511 -2.36 -2.21 -2.29
CA PHE A 511 -1.95 -3.42 -1.62
C PHE A 511 -1.06 -4.28 -2.52
N LEU A 512 -1.35 -4.32 -3.83
CA LEU A 512 -0.60 -5.09 -4.82
C LEU A 512 0.67 -4.40 -5.33
N LEU A 513 0.84 -3.09 -5.17
CA LEU A 513 1.88 -2.30 -5.85
C LEU A 513 3.32 -2.83 -5.66
N ASN A 514 3.64 -3.31 -4.45
CA ASN A 514 4.95 -3.87 -4.09
C ASN A 514 4.92 -5.39 -3.85
N LYS A 515 3.91 -6.08 -4.35
CA LYS A 515 3.77 -7.53 -4.19
C LYS A 515 4.03 -8.19 -5.52
N PHE A 516 4.90 -9.19 -5.51
CA PHE A 516 5.14 -10.00 -6.70
C PHE A 516 3.87 -10.80 -7.02
N THR A 517 3.37 -10.65 -8.24
CA THR A 517 2.45 -11.64 -8.80
C THR A 517 3.19 -12.96 -9.06
N ALA A 518 2.46 -14.07 -9.25
CA ALA A 518 3.09 -15.35 -9.57
C ALA A 518 4.03 -15.26 -10.79
N GLN A 519 3.60 -14.52 -11.81
CA GLN A 519 4.33 -14.34 -13.06
C GLN A 519 5.58 -13.45 -12.85
N GLU A 520 5.51 -12.43 -12.01
CA GLU A 520 6.66 -11.57 -11.68
C GLU A 520 7.69 -12.29 -10.81
N SER A 521 7.27 -13.13 -9.86
CA SER A 521 8.19 -13.98 -9.07
C SER A 521 8.96 -14.93 -9.97
N GLU A 522 8.29 -15.54 -10.94
CA GLU A 522 8.93 -16.40 -11.93
C GLU A 522 9.91 -15.62 -12.81
N LEU A 523 9.57 -14.37 -13.18
CA LEU A 523 10.45 -13.48 -13.94
C LEU A 523 11.67 -13.06 -13.12
N LYS A 524 11.50 -12.72 -11.84
CA LYS A 524 12.59 -12.40 -10.88
C LYS A 524 13.61 -13.53 -10.82
N ALA A 525 13.16 -14.76 -10.59
CA ALA A 525 14.02 -15.94 -10.51
C ALA A 525 14.90 -16.11 -11.78
N ARG A 526 14.30 -15.91 -12.97
CA ARG A 526 15.03 -15.98 -14.24
C ARG A 526 16.01 -14.82 -14.45
N VAL A 527 15.65 -13.62 -14.01
CA VAL A 527 16.56 -12.46 -14.05
C VAL A 527 17.79 -12.74 -13.17
N GLU A 528 17.60 -13.34 -12.00
CA GLU A 528 18.72 -13.73 -11.12
C GLU A 528 19.60 -14.80 -11.75
N GLU A 529 19.01 -15.82 -12.40
CA GLU A 529 19.78 -16.78 -13.19
C GLU A 529 20.55 -16.12 -14.35
N LEU A 530 19.95 -15.14 -15.02
CA LEU A 530 20.58 -14.38 -16.10
C LEU A 530 21.79 -13.59 -15.58
N VAL A 531 21.65 -12.91 -14.43
CA VAL A 531 22.74 -12.18 -13.76
C VAL A 531 23.86 -13.14 -13.36
N ARG A 532 23.54 -14.26 -12.69
CA ARG A 532 24.52 -15.30 -12.32
C ARG A 532 25.31 -15.83 -13.53
N ALA A 533 24.63 -16.06 -14.67
CA ALA A 533 25.31 -16.50 -15.90
C ALA A 533 26.25 -15.44 -16.48
N MET A 534 25.87 -14.16 -16.41
CA MET A 534 26.72 -13.06 -16.85
C MET A 534 27.98 -12.94 -15.98
N GLU A 535 27.84 -13.01 -14.66
CA GLU A 535 28.97 -12.96 -13.72
C GLU A 535 29.92 -14.14 -13.93
N ALA A 536 29.38 -15.35 -14.05
CA ALA A 536 30.16 -16.54 -14.37
C ALA A 536 30.92 -16.35 -15.70
N THR A 537 30.29 -15.77 -16.71
CA THR A 537 30.94 -15.47 -18.00
C THR A 537 32.08 -14.47 -17.88
N ARG A 538 31.94 -13.43 -17.04
CA ARG A 538 33.01 -12.45 -16.77
C ARG A 538 34.21 -13.10 -16.08
N ALA A 539 33.97 -14.05 -15.19
CA ALA A 539 35.00 -14.81 -14.49
C ALA A 539 35.72 -15.87 -15.35
N MET A 540 35.21 -16.20 -16.55
CA MET A 540 35.81 -17.19 -17.46
C MET A 540 37.05 -16.66 -18.19
N ARG A 541 37.96 -17.59 -18.52
CA ARG A 541 39.12 -17.37 -19.41
C ARG A 541 38.67 -16.87 -20.80
N PRO A 542 39.47 -16.04 -21.51
CA PRO A 542 39.07 -15.36 -22.75
C PRO A 542 38.46 -16.28 -23.82
N TRP A 543 39.03 -17.45 -24.07
CA TRP A 543 38.52 -18.41 -25.07
C TRP A 543 37.18 -19.07 -24.66
N ARG A 544 36.85 -19.15 -23.37
CA ARG A 544 35.56 -19.66 -22.87
C ARG A 544 34.47 -18.59 -22.79
N ARG A 545 34.82 -17.30 -22.92
CA ARG A 545 33.85 -16.19 -22.90
C ARG A 545 32.85 -16.24 -24.05
N LEU A 546 33.22 -16.82 -25.20
CA LEU A 546 32.28 -17.05 -26.31
C LEU A 546 31.16 -18.00 -25.92
N TYR A 547 31.50 -19.11 -25.26
CA TYR A 547 30.52 -20.06 -24.73
C TYR A 547 29.67 -19.44 -23.62
N GLY A 548 30.28 -18.73 -22.67
CA GLY A 548 29.55 -18.01 -21.62
C GLY A 548 28.58 -16.97 -22.21
N ARG A 549 29.01 -16.20 -23.21
CA ARG A 549 28.16 -15.22 -23.92
C ARG A 549 26.98 -15.89 -24.63
N TYR A 550 27.19 -17.06 -25.23
CA TYR A 550 26.10 -17.87 -25.79
C TYR A 550 25.09 -18.28 -24.71
N VAL A 551 25.55 -18.75 -23.54
CA VAL A 551 24.67 -19.12 -22.42
C VAL A 551 23.89 -17.92 -21.91
N THR A 552 24.52 -16.75 -21.74
CA THR A 552 23.86 -15.51 -21.33
C THR A 552 22.78 -15.08 -22.34
N LEU A 553 23.09 -15.12 -23.64
CA LEU A 553 22.12 -14.75 -24.69
C LEU A 553 20.93 -15.72 -24.74
N ARG A 554 21.16 -17.02 -24.50
CA ARG A 554 20.08 -18.00 -24.39
C ARG A 554 19.15 -17.69 -23.22
N ARG A 555 19.69 -17.39 -22.03
CA ARG A 555 18.89 -17.01 -20.85
C ARG A 555 18.16 -15.68 -21.06
N LEU A 556 18.79 -14.73 -21.75
CA LEU A 556 18.17 -13.46 -22.10
C LEU A 556 16.94 -13.67 -23.00
N SER A 557 17.09 -14.51 -24.03
CA SER A 557 15.97 -14.94 -24.90
C SER A 557 14.86 -15.60 -24.10
N ASP A 558 15.21 -16.39 -23.08
CA ASP A 558 14.22 -17.04 -22.22
C ASP A 558 13.37 -16.04 -21.43
N VAL A 559 14.02 -15.04 -20.82
CA VAL A 559 13.35 -13.93 -20.12
C VAL A 559 12.44 -13.15 -21.07
N THR A 560 12.92 -12.81 -22.27
CA THR A 560 12.14 -12.01 -23.25
C THR A 560 10.87 -12.73 -23.69
N ASN A 561 10.98 -14.02 -24.00
CA ASN A 561 9.85 -14.79 -24.49
C ASN A 561 8.78 -15.00 -23.41
N ARG A 562 9.18 -15.22 -22.15
CA ARG A 562 8.22 -15.31 -21.03
C ARG A 562 7.53 -13.99 -20.77
N LEU A 563 8.26 -12.89 -20.81
CA LEU A 563 7.67 -11.55 -20.74
C LEU A 563 6.60 -11.36 -21.83
N HIS A 564 6.87 -11.81 -23.07
CA HIS A 564 5.88 -11.72 -24.14
C HIS A 564 4.66 -12.59 -23.90
N ALA A 565 4.83 -13.83 -23.46
CA ALA A 565 3.72 -14.70 -23.12
C ALA A 565 2.85 -14.11 -22.00
N PHE A 566 3.50 -13.53 -20.99
CA PHE A 566 2.85 -12.82 -19.90
C PHE A 566 2.06 -11.60 -20.40
N LYS A 567 2.68 -10.69 -21.15
CA LYS A 567 2.00 -9.50 -21.72
C LYS A 567 0.85 -9.88 -22.67
N ALA A 568 0.97 -10.98 -23.41
CA ALA A 568 -0.10 -11.50 -24.27
C ALA A 568 -1.25 -12.13 -23.47
N GLY A 569 -0.98 -12.88 -22.41
CA GLY A 569 -2.02 -13.45 -21.55
C GLY A 569 -2.84 -12.38 -20.83
N LEU A 570 -2.18 -11.30 -20.37
CA LEU A 570 -2.85 -10.13 -19.78
C LEU A 570 -3.80 -9.45 -20.78
N ALA A 571 -3.44 -9.41 -22.07
CA ALA A 571 -4.28 -8.86 -23.12
C ALA A 571 -5.58 -9.64 -23.33
N GLY A 572 -5.51 -10.97 -23.31
CA GLY A 572 -6.65 -11.84 -23.56
C GLY A 572 -7.71 -11.76 -22.46
N GLN A 573 -7.28 -11.67 -21.19
CA GLN A 573 -8.18 -11.77 -20.04
C GLN A 573 -9.11 -10.56 -19.85
N GLN A 574 -8.70 -9.34 -20.22
CA GLN A 574 -9.49 -8.12 -19.92
C GLN A 574 -10.39 -7.64 -21.06
N ILE A 575 -10.11 -8.01 -22.32
CA ILE A 575 -10.85 -7.51 -23.50
C ILE A 575 -11.67 -8.63 -24.17
N GLY A 576 -11.63 -9.87 -23.64
CA GLY A 576 -12.32 -11.02 -24.23
C GLY A 576 -11.74 -11.46 -25.57
N ALA A 577 -10.50 -11.07 -25.87
CA ALA A 577 -9.76 -11.51 -27.05
C ALA A 577 -9.27 -12.96 -26.86
N SER A 578 -9.36 -13.76 -27.91
CA SER A 578 -8.97 -15.17 -27.89
C SER A 578 -7.45 -15.32 -27.83
N GLU A 579 -6.92 -16.35 -27.16
CA GLU A 579 -5.49 -16.74 -27.25
C GLU A 579 -5.01 -16.88 -28.71
N ASN A 580 -5.92 -17.19 -29.65
CA ASN A 580 -5.62 -17.30 -31.07
C ASN A 580 -5.33 -15.97 -31.78
N ASP A 581 -5.72 -14.83 -31.19
CA ASP A 581 -5.44 -13.50 -31.76
C ASP A 581 -3.99 -13.05 -31.49
N PHE A 582 -3.31 -13.73 -30.56
CA PHE A 582 -1.92 -13.47 -30.16
C PHE A 582 -1.09 -14.75 -30.16
N PRO A 583 -0.77 -15.33 -31.33
CA PRO A 583 0.03 -16.55 -31.39
C PRO A 583 1.41 -16.29 -30.78
N VAL A 584 1.60 -16.71 -29.52
CA VAL A 584 2.91 -16.93 -28.93
C VAL A 584 3.41 -18.22 -29.58
N PRO A 585 4.37 -18.16 -30.50
CA PRO A 585 4.79 -19.37 -31.19
C PRO A 585 5.51 -20.26 -30.19
N ALA A 586 4.96 -21.45 -29.94
CA ALA A 586 5.61 -22.51 -29.19
C ALA A 586 6.88 -22.96 -29.94
N ALA A 587 8.01 -22.31 -29.66
CA ALA A 587 9.28 -22.69 -30.24
C ALA A 587 10.08 -23.52 -29.25
N ASN A 588 10.33 -24.78 -29.59
CA ASN A 588 11.20 -25.66 -28.80
C ASN A 588 12.68 -25.22 -28.93
N GLY A 589 13.36 -25.12 -27.79
CA GLY A 589 14.82 -25.02 -27.58
C GLY A 589 15.64 -24.26 -28.63
N VAL A 590 16.03 -24.94 -29.70
CA VAL A 590 16.97 -24.44 -30.73
C VAL A 590 16.34 -23.37 -31.62
N TRP A 591 15.04 -23.49 -31.93
CA TRP A 591 14.35 -22.54 -32.81
C TRP A 591 14.15 -21.16 -32.18
N ARG A 592 14.16 -21.04 -30.84
CA ARG A 592 14.09 -19.74 -30.13
C ARG A 592 15.32 -18.88 -30.40
N ILE A 593 16.49 -19.50 -30.41
CA ILE A 593 17.77 -18.85 -30.68
C ILE A 593 17.84 -18.43 -32.14
N VAL A 594 17.50 -19.34 -33.06
CA VAL A 594 17.45 -19.05 -34.50
C VAL A 594 16.53 -17.87 -34.80
N ARG A 595 15.40 -17.74 -34.10
CA ARG A 595 14.46 -16.62 -34.28
C ARG A 595 14.96 -15.30 -33.72
N MET A 596 15.61 -15.31 -32.55
CA MET A 596 16.25 -14.11 -31.99
C MET A 596 17.38 -13.61 -32.90
N PHE A 597 18.25 -14.51 -33.35
CA PHE A 597 19.30 -14.17 -34.31
C PHE A 597 18.75 -13.78 -35.68
N GLY A 598 17.66 -14.41 -36.14
CA GLY A 598 16.95 -14.03 -37.36
C GLY A 598 16.31 -12.65 -37.27
N ALA A 599 15.64 -12.33 -36.16
CA ALA A 599 15.09 -11.00 -35.89
C ALA A 599 16.21 -9.94 -35.81
N MET A 600 17.34 -10.26 -35.19
CA MET A 600 18.53 -9.39 -35.19
C MET A 600 19.15 -9.21 -36.58
N ALA A 601 19.17 -10.25 -37.40
CA ALA A 601 19.70 -10.20 -38.76
C ALA A 601 18.79 -9.37 -39.70
N LEU A 602 17.49 -9.33 -39.41
CA LEU A 602 16.49 -8.53 -40.12
C LEU A 602 16.29 -7.12 -39.52
N ALA A 603 16.90 -6.83 -38.36
CA ALA A 603 16.79 -5.54 -37.71
C ALA A 603 17.51 -4.44 -38.52
N PRO A 604 16.95 -3.23 -38.61
CA PRO A 604 17.61 -2.10 -39.24
C PRO A 604 18.98 -1.80 -38.61
N ARG A 605 19.97 -1.42 -39.43
CA ARG A 605 21.35 -1.18 -38.97
C ARG A 605 21.53 0.14 -38.18
N ASP A 606 20.58 1.05 -38.33
CA ASP A 606 20.46 2.38 -37.72
C ASP A 606 19.63 2.38 -36.42
N ARG A 607 18.97 1.26 -36.09
CA ARG A 607 17.99 1.18 -34.99
C ARG A 607 18.40 0.22 -33.87
N ALA A 608 18.14 0.64 -32.64
CA ALA A 608 18.13 -0.25 -31.47
C ALA A 608 16.73 -0.30 -30.83
N VAL A 609 16.37 -1.47 -30.31
CA VAL A 609 15.15 -1.69 -29.51
C VAL A 609 15.57 -1.83 -28.06
N VAL A 610 15.00 -1.02 -27.17
CA VAL A 610 15.27 -1.02 -25.73
C VAL A 610 13.97 -1.36 -25.00
N SER A 611 13.96 -2.49 -24.29
CA SER A 611 12.82 -2.97 -23.51
C SER A 611 13.08 -2.82 -22.03
N PHE A 612 12.08 -2.31 -21.32
CA PHE A 612 12.09 -2.19 -19.86
C PHE A 612 11.20 -3.27 -19.24
N ILE A 613 11.57 -3.70 -18.02
CA ILE A 613 10.73 -4.49 -17.14
C ILE A 613 10.90 -3.90 -15.74
N VAL A 614 9.80 -3.42 -15.16
CA VAL A 614 9.77 -2.84 -13.82
C VAL A 614 9.22 -3.90 -12.87
N LEU A 615 10.11 -4.56 -12.12
CA LEU A 615 9.75 -5.48 -11.05
C LEU A 615 9.62 -4.72 -9.71
N PRO A 616 8.93 -5.28 -8.71
CA PRO A 616 8.81 -4.64 -7.40
C PRO A 616 10.15 -4.18 -6.77
N ASP A 617 11.24 -4.92 -6.98
CA ASP A 617 12.54 -4.67 -6.36
C ASP A 617 13.65 -4.17 -7.30
N ARG A 618 13.42 -4.19 -8.62
CA ARG A 618 14.45 -3.86 -9.62
C ARG A 618 13.87 -3.46 -10.98
N VAL A 619 14.67 -2.74 -11.75
CA VAL A 619 14.42 -2.47 -13.18
C VAL A 619 15.39 -3.29 -14.01
N LEU A 620 14.87 -4.12 -14.91
CA LEU A 620 15.65 -4.79 -15.95
C LEU A 620 15.50 -4.01 -17.26
N VAL A 621 16.65 -3.64 -17.84
CA VAL A 621 16.74 -3.03 -19.16
C VAL A 621 17.39 -4.01 -20.10
N MET A 622 16.79 -4.22 -21.26
CA MET A 622 17.28 -5.10 -22.31
C MET A 622 17.37 -4.34 -23.61
N TRP A 623 18.47 -4.49 -24.35
CA TRP A 623 18.59 -3.87 -25.66
C TRP A 623 18.99 -4.87 -26.73
N SER A 624 18.49 -4.65 -27.94
CA SER A 624 18.80 -5.45 -29.11
C SER A 624 18.96 -4.58 -30.35
N MET A 625 19.83 -5.01 -31.25
CA MET A 625 20.22 -4.30 -32.47
C MET A 625 20.79 -5.29 -33.49
N PHE A 626 21.09 -4.81 -34.70
CA PHE A 626 21.71 -5.64 -35.74
C PHE A 626 23.01 -6.30 -35.21
N LEU A 627 22.97 -7.64 -35.05
CA LEU A 627 24.03 -8.49 -34.49
C LEU A 627 24.48 -8.18 -33.05
N GLY A 628 23.66 -7.50 -32.24
CA GLY A 628 24.01 -7.15 -30.86
C GLY A 628 22.83 -7.20 -29.90
N ALA A 629 23.06 -7.68 -28.68
CA ALA A 629 22.17 -7.49 -27.54
C ALA A 629 22.93 -7.42 -26.23
N GLY A 630 22.28 -6.83 -25.24
CA GLY A 630 22.73 -6.81 -23.86
C GLY A 630 21.57 -6.56 -22.92
N PHE A 631 21.89 -6.55 -21.63
CA PHE A 631 20.96 -6.22 -20.57
C PHE A 631 21.70 -5.58 -19.41
N ALA A 632 20.95 -4.89 -18.57
CA ALA A 632 21.43 -4.37 -17.31
C ALA A 632 20.30 -4.42 -16.27
N VAL A 633 20.67 -4.63 -15.02
CA VAL A 633 19.73 -4.67 -13.89
C VAL A 633 20.10 -3.56 -12.92
N ARG A 634 19.11 -2.78 -12.48
CA ARG A 634 19.28 -1.79 -11.42
C ARG A 634 18.36 -2.12 -10.24
N PRO A 635 18.88 -2.12 -8.99
CA PRO A 635 18.08 -2.36 -7.80
C PRO A 635 17.30 -1.08 -7.43
N VAL A 636 16.38 -0.68 -8.30
CA VAL A 636 15.45 0.42 -8.09
C VAL A 636 14.07 -0.20 -7.97
N THR A 637 13.36 0.12 -6.89
CA THR A 637 12.03 -0.43 -6.64
C THR A 637 11.00 0.23 -7.53
N ARG A 638 9.91 -0.49 -7.84
CA ARG A 638 8.81 0.03 -8.65
C ARG A 638 8.26 1.34 -8.10
N GLY A 639 8.06 1.41 -6.77
CA GLY A 639 7.60 2.63 -6.10
C GLY A 639 8.49 3.83 -6.45
N VAL A 640 9.81 3.72 -6.19
CA VAL A 640 10.76 4.84 -6.34
C VAL A 640 10.73 5.41 -7.76
N LEU A 641 10.63 4.52 -8.75
CA LEU A 641 10.55 4.89 -10.15
C LEU A 641 9.24 5.64 -10.44
N ARG A 642 8.11 5.13 -9.92
CA ARG A 642 6.79 5.74 -10.08
C ARG A 642 6.72 7.14 -9.50
N ASP A 643 7.20 7.39 -8.29
CA ASP A 643 7.16 8.76 -7.74
C ASP A 643 8.10 9.70 -8.46
N THR A 644 9.27 9.23 -8.91
CA THR A 644 10.19 10.12 -9.64
C THR A 644 9.57 10.56 -10.97
N VAL A 645 8.79 9.70 -11.63
CA VAL A 645 7.98 10.09 -12.80
C VAL A 645 6.78 10.96 -12.41
N ALA A 646 6.17 10.75 -11.24
CA ALA A 646 5.09 11.61 -10.74
C ALA A 646 5.58 13.05 -10.49
N GLN A 647 6.73 13.20 -9.83
CA GLN A 647 7.37 14.50 -9.58
C GLN A 647 7.67 15.24 -10.89
N TRP A 648 8.05 14.52 -11.95
CA TRP A 648 8.20 15.09 -13.29
C TRP A 648 6.89 15.70 -13.83
N HIS A 649 5.78 14.96 -13.74
CA HIS A 649 4.48 15.45 -14.23
C HIS A 649 3.90 16.57 -13.38
N GLN A 650 4.14 16.55 -12.06
CA GLN A 650 3.77 17.67 -11.18
C GLN A 650 4.47 18.98 -11.60
N LEU A 651 5.76 18.90 -11.95
CA LEU A 651 6.50 20.05 -12.46
C LEU A 651 5.99 20.53 -13.82
N ALA A 652 5.38 19.67 -14.63
CA ALA A 652 4.79 20.04 -15.90
C ALA A 652 3.54 20.91 -15.75
N GLN A 653 2.84 20.84 -14.62
CA GLN A 653 1.50 21.41 -14.46
C GLN A 653 1.39 22.82 -13.87
N HIS A 654 2.35 23.25 -13.06
CA HIS A 654 2.25 24.59 -12.47
C HIS A 654 2.55 25.65 -13.56
N GLU A 655 1.51 26.05 -14.30
CA GLU A 655 1.46 27.29 -15.09
C GLU A 655 1.64 28.52 -14.16
N PRO A 656 2.32 29.61 -14.61
CA PRO A 656 2.17 30.16 -15.94
C PRO A 656 3.47 30.12 -16.77
N PHE A 657 3.59 29.19 -17.71
CA PHE A 657 4.55 29.29 -18.82
C PHE A 657 4.15 30.42 -19.80
N PHE A 658 2.94 30.99 -19.64
CA PHE A 658 2.48 32.20 -20.31
C PHE A 658 2.83 33.54 -19.61
N ALA A 659 3.46 33.53 -18.43
CA ALA A 659 3.84 34.78 -17.77
C ALA A 659 5.33 35.08 -17.98
N VAL A 660 5.61 36.00 -18.91
CA VAL A 660 6.87 36.73 -19.07
C VAL A 660 7.13 37.67 -17.85
N ALA A 661 6.78 37.25 -16.63
CA ALA A 661 6.73 38.10 -15.43
C ALA A 661 7.19 37.44 -14.12
N GLY A 662 7.89 36.29 -14.18
CA GLY A 662 8.56 35.69 -13.01
C GLY A 662 10.00 36.20 -12.84
N ASP A 663 10.49 36.23 -11.59
CA ASP A 663 11.91 36.51 -11.29
C ASP A 663 12.81 35.52 -12.03
N ALA A 664 13.87 36.00 -12.69
CA ALA A 664 14.83 35.17 -13.42
C ALA A 664 15.44 34.07 -12.52
N GLN A 665 15.56 34.33 -11.21
CA GLN A 665 16.04 33.36 -10.24
C GLN A 665 15.09 32.16 -10.05
N GLU A 666 13.77 32.38 -10.12
CA GLU A 666 12.76 31.34 -9.94
C GLU A 666 12.70 30.39 -11.15
N VAL A 667 12.80 30.96 -12.36
CA VAL A 667 12.90 30.19 -13.61
C VAL A 667 14.16 29.32 -13.61
N GLU A 668 15.30 29.88 -13.19
CA GLU A 668 16.56 29.15 -13.14
C GLU A 668 16.53 28.03 -12.06
N ALA A 669 15.97 28.30 -10.88
CA ALA A 669 15.81 27.30 -9.83
C ALA A 669 14.93 26.12 -10.27
N ARG A 670 13.82 26.40 -10.97
CA ARG A 670 12.92 25.37 -11.49
C ARG A 670 13.58 24.56 -12.60
N GLN A 671 14.34 25.20 -13.50
CA GLN A 671 15.09 24.49 -14.54
C GLN A 671 16.16 23.55 -13.95
N ARG A 672 16.84 23.95 -12.86
CA ARG A 672 17.77 23.07 -12.13
C ARG A 672 17.04 21.85 -11.54
N GLN A 673 15.88 22.05 -10.93
CA GLN A 673 15.07 20.95 -10.38
C GLN A 673 14.63 19.96 -11.47
N VAL A 674 14.21 20.46 -12.63
CA VAL A 674 13.87 19.65 -13.83
C VAL A 674 15.09 18.84 -14.28
N ASP A 675 16.25 19.47 -14.37
CA ASP A 675 17.49 18.83 -14.80
C ASP A 675 17.96 17.74 -13.83
N GLU A 676 17.91 18.00 -12.52
CA GLU A 676 18.25 17.02 -11.48
C GLU A 676 17.35 15.78 -11.54
N LEU A 677 16.04 15.97 -11.75
CA LEU A 677 15.10 14.86 -11.90
C LEU A 677 15.35 14.03 -13.16
N LEU A 678 15.65 14.68 -14.29
CA LEU A 678 15.95 13.97 -15.53
C LEU A 678 17.26 13.16 -15.43
N VAL A 679 18.26 13.67 -14.72
CA VAL A 679 19.50 12.93 -14.42
C VAL A 679 19.20 11.73 -13.53
N LYS A 680 18.45 11.94 -12.44
CA LYS A 680 18.03 10.88 -11.52
C LYS A 680 17.24 9.77 -12.23
N LEU A 681 16.29 10.12 -13.10
CA LEU A 681 15.56 9.16 -13.93
C LEU A 681 16.51 8.40 -14.88
N GLY A 682 17.49 9.10 -15.45
CA GLY A 682 18.51 8.48 -16.29
C GLY A 682 19.37 7.45 -15.55
N GLU A 683 19.75 7.73 -14.31
CA GLU A 683 20.49 6.80 -13.45
C GLU A 683 19.65 5.57 -13.09
N MET A 684 18.37 5.77 -12.73
CA MET A 684 17.43 4.68 -12.42
C MET A 684 17.22 3.73 -13.59
N LEU A 685 17.17 4.26 -14.81
CA LEU A 685 17.03 3.51 -16.07
C LEU A 685 18.37 3.05 -16.65
N ASN A 686 19.46 3.27 -15.94
CA ASN A 686 20.80 2.84 -16.33
C ASN A 686 21.23 3.30 -17.72
N LEU A 687 20.93 4.55 -18.09
CA LEU A 687 21.22 5.11 -19.41
C LEU A 687 22.66 4.87 -19.85
N ASP A 688 23.63 5.11 -18.96
CA ASP A 688 25.06 4.92 -19.25
C ASP A 688 25.41 3.51 -19.72
N ALA A 689 24.78 2.49 -19.14
CA ALA A 689 25.10 1.09 -19.44
C ALA A 689 24.68 0.71 -20.86
N TRP A 690 23.47 1.11 -21.28
CA TRP A 690 22.96 0.71 -22.59
C TRP A 690 23.31 1.71 -23.67
N ILE A 691 23.27 3.03 -23.42
CA ILE A 691 23.72 4.05 -24.40
C ILE A 691 25.21 3.89 -24.69
N GLY A 692 26.04 3.62 -23.68
CA GLY A 692 27.47 3.35 -23.86
C GLY A 692 27.74 2.08 -24.66
N ALA A 693 26.81 1.12 -24.68
CA ALA A 693 26.91 -0.10 -25.47
C ALA A 693 26.43 0.07 -26.93
N LEU A 694 25.74 1.17 -27.26
CA LEU A 694 25.24 1.44 -28.61
C LEU A 694 26.33 2.08 -29.50
N PRO A 695 26.66 1.48 -30.65
CA PRO A 695 27.54 2.09 -31.64
C PRO A 695 27.07 3.47 -32.11
N THR A 696 28.01 4.30 -32.59
CA THR A 696 27.72 5.65 -33.09
C THR A 696 26.77 5.69 -34.30
N ARG A 697 26.71 4.61 -35.09
CA ARG A 697 25.77 4.46 -36.22
C ARG A 697 24.30 4.33 -35.82
N ILE A 698 24.01 4.10 -34.53
CA ILE A 698 22.64 4.02 -34.04
C ILE A 698 22.19 5.43 -33.69
N ASP A 699 21.20 5.91 -34.42
CA ASP A 699 20.56 7.23 -34.29
C ASP A 699 19.05 7.10 -34.10
N ARG A 700 18.51 5.88 -34.02
CA ARG A 700 17.07 5.63 -33.83
C ARG A 700 16.81 4.60 -32.73
N LEU A 701 15.85 4.90 -31.86
CA LEU A 701 15.47 4.06 -30.73
C LEU A 701 13.98 3.69 -30.82
N THR A 702 13.70 2.42 -30.52
CA THR A 702 12.35 1.96 -30.22
C THR A 702 12.30 1.51 -28.77
N ILE A 703 11.56 2.25 -27.95
CA ILE A 703 11.37 2.01 -26.53
C ILE A 703 10.15 1.12 -26.33
N ILE A 704 10.32 0.01 -25.64
CA ILE A 704 9.22 -0.82 -25.16
C ILE A 704 9.15 -0.56 -23.66
N ALA A 705 8.29 0.40 -23.33
CA ALA A 705 8.04 0.80 -21.97
C ALA A 705 7.35 -0.32 -21.18
N ASP A 706 7.46 -0.20 -19.87
CA ASP A 706 6.77 -1.04 -18.90
C ASP A 706 6.38 -0.17 -17.72
N ASP A 707 5.23 -0.45 -17.14
CA ASP A 707 4.73 0.29 -15.98
C ASP A 707 4.65 1.83 -16.28
N VAL A 708 4.98 2.69 -15.32
CA VAL A 708 4.97 4.17 -15.42
C VAL A 708 5.85 4.74 -16.53
N LEU A 709 6.72 3.92 -17.13
CA LEU A 709 7.58 4.37 -18.24
C LEU A 709 6.79 4.67 -19.52
N HIS A 710 5.52 4.24 -19.62
CA HIS A 710 4.62 4.67 -20.69
C HIS A 710 4.36 6.18 -20.67
N GLY A 711 4.35 6.78 -19.47
CA GLY A 711 4.20 8.22 -19.28
C GLY A 711 5.52 9.00 -19.26
N LEU A 712 6.68 8.37 -19.48
CA LEU A 712 7.98 9.02 -19.36
C LEU A 712 8.45 9.61 -20.70
N PRO A 713 8.80 10.91 -20.77
CA PRO A 713 9.34 11.51 -22.00
C PRO A 713 10.82 11.14 -22.20
N PHE A 714 11.08 9.95 -22.77
CA PHE A 714 12.44 9.48 -23.07
C PHE A 714 13.27 10.48 -23.88
N ALA A 715 12.63 11.31 -24.71
CA ALA A 715 13.28 12.36 -25.50
C ALA A 715 13.95 13.45 -24.63
N ALA A 716 13.40 13.72 -23.46
CA ALA A 716 13.90 14.70 -22.49
C ALA A 716 14.91 14.13 -21.48
N LEU A 717 15.15 12.81 -21.45
CA LEU A 717 16.17 12.26 -20.57
C LEU A 717 17.56 12.79 -20.96
N LYS A 718 18.44 13.00 -19.97
CA LYS A 718 19.80 13.50 -20.20
C LYS A 718 20.84 12.39 -20.09
N HIS A 719 21.80 12.39 -21.02
CA HIS A 719 23.00 11.56 -20.95
C HIS A 719 24.22 12.37 -21.39
N GLY A 720 25.23 12.50 -20.53
CA GLY A 720 26.40 13.33 -20.80
C GLY A 720 26.07 14.83 -20.96
N GLY A 721 25.06 15.32 -20.24
CA GLY A 721 24.62 16.72 -20.26
C GLY A 721 23.73 17.13 -21.45
N ARG A 722 23.43 16.22 -22.38
CA ARG A 722 22.57 16.45 -23.55
C ARG A 722 21.29 15.64 -23.49
N TYR A 723 20.22 16.14 -24.09
CA TYR A 723 18.95 15.44 -24.23
C TYR A 723 19.08 14.26 -25.21
N LEU A 724 18.36 13.16 -24.95
CA LEU A 724 18.40 12.00 -25.84
C LEU A 724 17.92 12.33 -27.26
N VAL A 725 16.95 13.26 -27.41
CA VAL A 725 16.44 13.71 -28.71
C VAL A 725 17.52 14.33 -29.59
N GLU A 726 18.58 14.92 -29.01
CA GLU A 726 19.70 15.50 -29.76
C GLU A 726 20.47 14.43 -30.53
N ARG A 727 20.50 13.17 -30.06
CA ARG A 727 21.17 12.05 -30.74
C ARG A 727 20.19 11.09 -31.42
N PHE A 728 19.03 10.84 -30.82
CA PHE A 728 18.17 9.73 -31.19
C PHE A 728 16.78 10.18 -31.63
N ALA A 729 16.26 9.61 -32.72
CA ALA A 729 14.83 9.63 -33.00
C ALA A 729 14.14 8.52 -32.21
N ILE A 730 13.17 8.87 -31.37
CA ILE A 730 12.58 7.95 -30.40
C ILE A 730 11.15 7.61 -30.82
N SER A 731 10.83 6.32 -30.70
CA SER A 731 9.49 5.76 -30.94
C SER A 731 9.15 4.77 -29.85
N PHE A 732 7.87 4.61 -29.52
CA PHE A 732 7.39 3.62 -28.57
C PHE A 732 6.82 2.40 -29.29
N GLY A 733 7.20 1.20 -28.84
CA GLY A 733 6.68 -0.06 -29.35
C GLY A 733 5.80 -0.76 -28.32
N PHE A 734 4.72 -1.38 -28.77
CA PHE A 734 3.83 -2.18 -27.91
C PHE A 734 4.33 -3.63 -27.69
N HIS A 735 5.29 -4.11 -28.50
CA HIS A 735 5.89 -5.45 -28.37
C HIS A 735 7.34 -5.49 -28.93
N SER A 736 8.15 -6.47 -28.50
CA SER A 736 9.55 -6.64 -28.95
C SER A 736 9.68 -7.53 -30.20
N PRO A 737 10.81 -7.48 -30.94
CA PRO A 737 10.82 -7.73 -32.38
C PRO A 737 10.60 -9.20 -32.75
N GLY A 738 9.36 -9.50 -33.13
CA GLY A 738 8.97 -10.60 -34.01
C GLY A 738 7.92 -10.17 -35.04
N TYR A 739 7.57 -8.88 -35.03
CA TYR A 739 6.56 -8.29 -35.89
C TYR A 739 7.13 -8.08 -37.28
N ARG A 740 6.51 -8.72 -38.27
CA ARG A 740 6.71 -8.37 -39.67
C ARG A 740 6.22 -6.93 -39.83
N PRO A 741 7.00 -6.00 -40.41
CA PRO A 741 6.50 -4.67 -40.72
C PRO A 741 5.19 -4.83 -41.51
N ARG A 742 4.07 -4.36 -40.94
CA ARG A 742 2.82 -4.25 -41.71
C ARG A 742 3.10 -3.31 -42.87
N ASP A 743 2.54 -3.61 -44.04
CA ASP A 743 2.82 -2.84 -45.23
C ASP A 743 2.28 -1.41 -45.09
N ASP A 744 3.20 -0.45 -44.98
CA ASP A 744 2.88 0.99 -44.90
C ASP A 744 2.52 1.59 -46.28
N HIS A 745 2.34 0.75 -47.31
CA HIS A 745 1.81 1.16 -48.61
C HIS A 745 0.32 1.48 -48.55
N ILE A 746 -0.01 2.66 -49.07
CA ILE A 746 -1.36 3.15 -49.30
C ILE A 746 -1.58 3.23 -50.81
N ALA A 747 -2.41 2.34 -51.35
CA ALA A 747 -2.67 2.28 -52.80
C ALA A 747 -3.73 3.31 -53.26
N HIS A 748 -4.82 3.40 -52.49
CA HIS A 748 -5.88 4.42 -52.59
C HIS A 748 -6.27 4.76 -51.15
N GLY A 749 -6.07 6.01 -50.73
CA GLY A 749 -6.22 6.37 -49.32
C GLY A 749 -7.25 7.46 -49.12
N LYS A 750 -8.16 7.25 -48.16
CA LYS A 750 -8.99 8.30 -47.58
C LYS A 750 -8.27 8.93 -46.38
N GLY A 751 -8.38 10.23 -46.25
CA GLY A 751 -7.98 11.01 -45.08
C GLY A 751 -9.20 11.39 -44.25
N LEU A 752 -9.04 11.44 -42.93
CA LEU A 752 -10.04 11.96 -42.01
C LEU A 752 -9.43 13.08 -41.17
N VAL A 753 -10.09 14.23 -41.12
CA VAL A 753 -9.70 15.36 -40.27
C VAL A 753 -10.88 15.74 -39.39
N VAL A 754 -10.69 15.71 -38.08
CA VAL A 754 -11.73 16.04 -37.09
C VAL A 754 -11.22 17.15 -36.19
N GLY A 755 -11.94 18.27 -36.16
CA GLY A 755 -11.62 19.42 -35.33
C GLY A 755 -12.79 19.78 -34.42
N VAL A 756 -12.60 19.83 -33.10
CA VAL A 756 -13.64 20.25 -32.15
C VAL A 756 -13.04 21.23 -31.14
N ALA A 757 -13.43 22.50 -31.25
CA ALA A 757 -12.83 23.58 -30.46
C ALA A 757 -13.40 23.69 -29.05
N GLN A 758 -14.66 23.29 -28.85
CA GLN A 758 -15.37 23.43 -27.58
C GLN A 758 -15.60 22.08 -26.89
N ALA A 759 -15.26 22.00 -25.61
CA ALA A 759 -15.56 20.86 -24.74
C ALA A 759 -16.09 21.31 -23.37
N PRO A 760 -16.91 20.49 -22.69
CA PRO A 760 -17.44 20.85 -21.38
C PRO A 760 -16.33 21.03 -20.34
N GLY A 761 -16.26 22.22 -19.72
CA GLY A 761 -15.30 22.53 -18.64
C GLY A 761 -13.90 22.93 -19.10
N GLU A 762 -13.66 23.03 -20.41
CA GLU A 762 -12.36 23.36 -21.00
C GLU A 762 -12.37 24.74 -21.69
N ALA A 763 -11.19 25.34 -21.83
CA ALA A 763 -11.01 26.55 -22.62
C ALA A 763 -11.21 26.28 -24.11
N THR A 764 -11.73 27.25 -24.87
CA THR A 764 -11.88 27.10 -26.33
C THR A 764 -10.51 27.05 -27.01
N LEU A 765 -10.30 26.06 -27.88
CA LEU A 765 -9.11 25.99 -28.73
C LEU A 765 -9.34 26.81 -30.01
N GLU A 766 -8.81 28.02 -30.07
CA GLU A 766 -9.05 28.98 -31.16
C GLU A 766 -8.35 28.57 -32.48
N LEU A 767 -7.29 27.76 -32.40
CA LEU A 767 -6.44 27.42 -33.55
C LEU A 767 -6.75 26.05 -34.18
N VAL A 768 -7.72 25.30 -33.65
CA VAL A 768 -8.15 24.00 -34.20
C VAL A 768 -8.49 24.07 -35.69
N GLY A 769 -9.17 25.13 -36.13
CA GLY A 769 -9.52 25.32 -37.54
C GLY A 769 -8.29 25.47 -38.45
N ALA A 770 -7.26 26.19 -37.99
CA ALA A 770 -6.00 26.37 -38.73
C ALA A 770 -5.20 25.05 -38.79
N GLU A 771 -5.12 24.33 -37.68
CA GLU A 771 -4.45 23.04 -37.60
C GLU A 771 -5.10 22.00 -38.54
N CYS A 772 -6.44 21.88 -38.50
CA CYS A 772 -7.19 20.99 -39.36
C CYS A 772 -7.04 21.36 -40.84
N ALA A 773 -7.03 22.65 -41.18
CA ALA A 773 -6.81 23.10 -42.56
C ALA A 773 -5.41 22.70 -43.08
N ARG A 774 -4.38 22.73 -42.22
CA ARG A 774 -3.04 22.25 -42.57
C ARG A 774 -3.04 20.74 -42.84
N ALA A 775 -3.62 19.95 -41.94
CA ALA A 775 -3.68 18.50 -42.08
C ALA A 775 -4.43 18.09 -43.37
N ASP A 776 -5.57 18.72 -43.64
CA ASP A 776 -6.35 18.52 -44.87
C ASP A 776 -5.55 18.90 -46.13
N ALA A 777 -4.86 20.04 -46.11
CA ALA A 777 -4.00 20.46 -47.23
C ALA A 777 -2.89 19.43 -47.51
N TRP A 778 -2.27 18.88 -46.47
CA TRP A 778 -1.25 17.83 -46.62
C TRP A 778 -1.85 16.55 -47.21
N LEU A 779 -3.01 16.11 -46.75
CA LEU A 779 -3.70 14.92 -47.28
C LEU A 779 -4.04 15.07 -48.77
N ARG A 780 -4.64 16.21 -49.15
CA ARG A 780 -5.02 16.50 -50.54
C ARG A 780 -3.81 16.61 -51.46
N ALA A 781 -2.72 17.24 -51.00
CA ALA A 781 -1.48 17.33 -51.77
C ALA A 781 -0.89 15.96 -52.15
N HIS A 782 -1.20 14.91 -51.36
CA HIS A 782 -0.76 13.55 -51.59
C HIS A 782 -1.82 12.66 -52.26
N GLY A 783 -2.84 13.26 -52.88
CA GLY A 783 -3.84 12.55 -53.68
C GLY A 783 -4.83 11.73 -52.86
N MET A 784 -5.02 12.07 -51.57
CA MET A 784 -6.03 11.46 -50.72
C MET A 784 -7.32 12.25 -50.76
N GLU A 785 -8.45 11.54 -50.87
CA GLU A 785 -9.77 12.13 -50.61
C GLU A 785 -9.89 12.37 -49.10
N SER A 786 -10.24 13.58 -48.68
CA SER A 786 -10.21 13.98 -47.27
C SER A 786 -11.61 14.37 -46.78
N SER A 787 -12.13 13.63 -45.81
CA SER A 787 -13.36 13.95 -45.07
C SER A 787 -12.99 14.86 -43.89
N VAL A 788 -13.51 16.08 -43.87
CA VAL A 788 -13.24 17.08 -42.81
C VAL A 788 -14.51 17.35 -42.01
N PHE A 789 -14.46 17.12 -40.69
CA PHE A 789 -15.56 17.40 -39.78
C PHE A 789 -15.12 18.41 -38.72
N LEU A 790 -15.76 19.58 -38.71
CA LEU A 790 -15.50 20.64 -37.73
C LEU A 790 -16.72 20.85 -36.82
N ASP A 791 -16.46 20.94 -35.52
CA ASP A 791 -17.43 21.20 -34.45
C ASP A 791 -18.72 20.38 -34.59
N GLU A 792 -19.86 21.01 -34.89
CA GLU A 792 -21.18 20.37 -35.00
C GLU A 792 -21.28 19.27 -36.08
N GLN A 793 -20.30 19.21 -36.99
CA GLN A 793 -20.20 18.18 -38.03
C GLN A 793 -19.45 16.93 -37.54
N ALA A 794 -18.71 17.01 -36.44
CA ALA A 794 -17.93 15.91 -35.87
C ALA A 794 -18.80 14.92 -35.07
N ARG A 795 -19.84 14.38 -35.72
CA ARG A 795 -20.81 13.47 -35.10
C ARG A 795 -20.23 12.07 -34.91
N HIS A 796 -20.54 11.44 -33.78
CA HIS A 796 -20.02 10.12 -33.39
C HIS A 796 -20.21 9.06 -34.47
N ALA A 797 -21.39 8.94 -35.09
CA ALA A 797 -21.61 7.94 -36.13
C ALA A 797 -20.81 8.23 -37.41
N ASP A 798 -20.68 9.51 -37.80
CA ASP A 798 -19.94 9.90 -39.00
C ASP A 798 -18.43 9.72 -38.82
N VAL A 799 -17.89 10.18 -37.68
CA VAL A 799 -16.47 10.03 -37.32
C VAL A 799 -16.08 8.55 -37.24
N THR A 800 -16.87 7.70 -36.57
CA THR A 800 -16.56 6.27 -36.45
C THR A 800 -16.64 5.54 -37.79
N ARG A 801 -17.59 5.89 -38.65
CA ARG A 801 -17.72 5.33 -40.01
C ARG A 801 -16.51 5.69 -40.87
N GLU A 802 -16.17 6.97 -40.98
CA GLU A 802 -15.05 7.43 -41.80
C GLU A 802 -13.70 6.93 -41.26
N LEU A 803 -13.53 6.84 -39.93
CA LEU A 803 -12.30 6.34 -39.32
C LEU A 803 -12.00 4.89 -39.68
N CYS A 804 -13.02 4.04 -39.91
CA CYS A 804 -12.84 2.66 -40.35
C CYS A 804 -12.25 2.55 -41.76
N GLU A 805 -12.50 3.55 -42.62
CA GLU A 805 -12.00 3.58 -44.00
C GLU A 805 -10.74 4.44 -44.16
N ALA A 806 -10.47 5.33 -43.22
CA ALA A 806 -9.36 6.26 -43.26
C ALA A 806 -8.00 5.54 -43.24
N SER A 807 -7.13 5.91 -44.17
CA SER A 807 -5.72 5.51 -44.18
C SER A 807 -4.87 6.40 -43.27
N ILE A 808 -5.25 7.67 -43.14
CA ILE A 808 -4.63 8.64 -42.23
C ILE A 808 -5.75 9.44 -41.56
N ALA A 809 -5.69 9.58 -40.23
CA ALA A 809 -6.63 10.40 -39.48
C ALA A 809 -5.90 11.46 -38.64
N HIS A 810 -6.51 12.62 -38.50
CA HIS A 810 -6.04 13.73 -37.67
C HIS A 810 -7.18 14.22 -36.78
N PHE A 811 -6.92 14.32 -35.47
CA PHE A 811 -7.84 14.83 -34.48
C PHE A 811 -7.22 16.02 -33.77
N ALA A 812 -7.88 17.18 -33.85
CA ALA A 812 -7.55 18.39 -33.09
C ALA A 812 -8.73 18.74 -32.18
N CYS A 813 -8.67 18.31 -30.92
CA CYS A 813 -9.73 18.53 -29.94
C CYS A 813 -9.24 18.32 -28.51
N HIS A 814 -10.08 18.61 -27.52
CA HIS A 814 -9.81 18.20 -26.14
C HIS A 814 -9.93 16.68 -25.98
N SER A 815 -9.13 16.11 -25.07
CA SER A 815 -9.34 14.74 -24.60
C SER A 815 -9.33 14.67 -23.08
N VAL A 816 -10.00 13.65 -22.56
CA VAL A 816 -10.08 13.39 -21.12
C VAL A 816 -9.65 11.96 -20.87
N PHE A 817 -8.76 11.80 -19.90
CA PHE A 817 -8.41 10.51 -19.36
C PHE A 817 -9.02 10.34 -17.97
N GLU A 818 -9.87 9.32 -17.80
CA GLU A 818 -10.51 8.98 -16.52
C GLU A 818 -9.81 7.78 -15.86
N PRO A 819 -8.86 8.00 -14.95
CA PRO A 819 -8.10 6.91 -14.31
C PRO A 819 -8.99 5.88 -13.58
N ASP A 820 -10.09 6.32 -12.97
CA ASP A 820 -11.01 5.43 -12.24
C ASP A 820 -11.99 4.66 -13.17
N ALA A 821 -12.11 5.09 -14.42
CA ALA A 821 -12.90 4.44 -15.46
C ALA A 821 -12.21 4.54 -16.83
N PRO A 822 -11.05 3.84 -17.03
CA PRO A 822 -10.20 4.05 -18.20
C PRO A 822 -10.91 3.84 -19.53
N ASP A 823 -11.91 2.96 -19.58
CA ASP A 823 -12.72 2.68 -20.77
C ASP A 823 -13.61 3.86 -21.22
N LYS A 824 -13.88 4.83 -20.32
CA LYS A 824 -14.60 6.08 -20.59
C LYS A 824 -13.69 7.24 -21.01
N SER A 825 -12.38 7.04 -20.97
CA SER A 825 -11.40 7.98 -21.51
C SER A 825 -11.58 8.12 -23.02
N GLY A 826 -11.40 9.30 -23.57
CA GLY A 826 -11.67 9.53 -24.99
C GLY A 826 -11.49 10.96 -25.47
N LEU A 827 -11.67 11.13 -26.78
CA LEU A 827 -11.62 12.42 -27.47
C LEU A 827 -12.98 13.08 -27.43
N TRP A 828 -13.06 14.39 -27.18
CA TRP A 828 -14.31 15.13 -27.28
C TRP A 828 -14.71 15.30 -28.75
N ILE A 829 -15.93 14.89 -29.04
CA ILE A 829 -16.63 15.04 -30.32
C ILE A 829 -18.08 15.46 -30.07
N LYS A 830 -18.93 15.40 -31.10
CA LYS A 830 -20.37 15.67 -30.98
C LYS A 830 -21.18 14.38 -31.12
N ASP A 831 -22.35 14.33 -30.51
CA ASP A 831 -23.37 13.34 -30.84
C ASP A 831 -24.21 13.80 -32.04
N GLU A 832 -25.20 12.99 -32.42
CA GLU A 832 -26.07 13.28 -33.56
C GLU A 832 -26.95 14.55 -33.36
N LEU A 833 -27.10 15.01 -32.13
CA LEU A 833 -27.86 16.20 -31.75
C LEU A 833 -26.98 17.44 -31.59
N GLY A 834 -25.66 17.34 -31.83
CA GLY A 834 -24.70 18.43 -31.63
C GLY A 834 -24.27 18.65 -30.18
N THR A 835 -24.61 17.74 -29.27
CA THR A 835 -24.17 17.80 -27.88
C THR A 835 -22.81 17.13 -27.70
N SER A 836 -22.00 17.62 -26.75
CA SER A 836 -20.66 17.08 -26.51
C SER A 836 -20.73 15.62 -26.05
N ARG A 837 -20.01 14.75 -26.75
CA ARG A 837 -19.88 13.32 -26.46
C ARG A 837 -18.42 12.90 -26.59
N ARG A 838 -18.01 11.86 -25.89
CA ARG A 838 -16.66 11.30 -26.05
C ARG A 838 -16.65 10.16 -27.06
N LEU A 839 -15.65 10.14 -27.94
CA LEU A 839 -15.22 8.95 -28.67
C LEU A 839 -14.30 8.15 -27.74
N THR A 840 -14.87 7.17 -27.07
CA THR A 840 -14.22 6.49 -25.94
C THR A 840 -13.24 5.39 -26.36
N ILE A 841 -12.34 5.00 -25.47
CA ILE A 841 -11.52 3.79 -25.62
C ILE A 841 -12.39 2.57 -25.93
N ARG A 842 -13.54 2.44 -25.26
CA ARG A 842 -14.51 1.39 -25.53
C ARG A 842 -15.03 1.43 -26.97
N ASP A 843 -15.37 2.61 -27.48
CA ASP A 843 -15.83 2.77 -28.86
C ASP A 843 -14.71 2.37 -29.85
N LEU A 844 -13.49 2.86 -29.64
CA LEU A 844 -12.34 2.59 -30.52
C LEU A 844 -11.92 1.11 -30.50
N ALA A 845 -12.02 0.45 -29.36
CA ALA A 845 -11.74 -0.99 -29.23
C ALA A 845 -12.73 -1.86 -30.02
N ALA A 846 -13.95 -1.37 -30.28
CA ALA A 846 -14.95 -2.08 -31.06
C ALA A 846 -14.76 -1.91 -32.59
N LEU A 847 -13.91 -0.97 -33.03
CA LEU A 847 -13.67 -0.69 -34.45
C LEU A 847 -12.61 -1.61 -35.05
N ARG A 848 -12.69 -1.82 -36.37
CA ARG A 848 -11.66 -2.50 -37.17
C ARG A 848 -10.96 -1.47 -38.06
N LEU A 849 -9.79 -1.01 -37.63
CA LEU A 849 -9.02 0.07 -38.22
C LEU A 849 -7.84 -0.43 -39.09
N SER A 850 -7.99 -1.58 -39.73
CA SER A 850 -6.92 -2.23 -40.52
C SER A 850 -6.45 -1.44 -41.76
N ALA A 851 -7.28 -0.52 -42.25
CA ALA A 851 -6.91 0.41 -43.32
C ALA A 851 -6.00 1.54 -42.83
N CYS A 852 -6.01 1.85 -41.53
CA CYS A 852 -5.36 3.03 -40.97
C CYS A 852 -3.86 2.79 -40.73
N ARG A 853 -3.02 3.64 -41.34
CA ARG A 853 -1.56 3.62 -41.20
C ARG A 853 -1.07 4.62 -40.16
N HIS A 854 -1.75 5.74 -39.99
CA HIS A 854 -1.33 6.77 -39.05
C HIS A 854 -2.53 7.53 -38.48
N VAL A 855 -2.52 7.74 -37.17
CA VAL A 855 -3.44 8.65 -36.48
C VAL A 855 -2.61 9.72 -35.76
N THR A 856 -2.94 10.99 -35.99
CA THR A 856 -2.43 12.11 -35.20
C THR A 856 -3.50 12.53 -34.21
N LEU A 857 -3.19 12.47 -32.92
CA LEU A 857 -4.00 12.97 -31.82
C LEU A 857 -3.36 14.26 -31.29
N SER A 858 -3.74 15.40 -31.85
CA SER A 858 -3.46 16.71 -31.29
C SER A 858 -4.51 17.02 -30.23
N ALA A 859 -4.41 16.29 -29.12
CA ALA A 859 -5.38 16.37 -28.05
C ALA A 859 -4.68 16.14 -26.71
N CYS A 860 -4.94 17.02 -25.73
CA CYS A 860 -4.34 16.98 -24.40
C CYS A 860 -4.47 15.58 -23.78
N TRP A 861 -3.40 15.02 -23.20
CA TRP A 861 -3.43 13.71 -22.53
C TRP A 861 -3.80 12.52 -23.44
N SER A 862 -3.72 12.68 -24.75
CA SER A 862 -4.06 11.61 -25.70
C SER A 862 -3.09 10.43 -25.72
N ALA A 863 -1.89 10.58 -25.15
CA ALA A 863 -0.93 9.50 -24.91
C ALA A 863 -0.92 9.01 -23.46
N ASP A 864 -1.85 9.51 -22.63
CA ASP A 864 -1.98 9.09 -21.25
C ASP A 864 -2.39 7.60 -21.16
N SER A 865 -1.96 6.94 -20.09
CA SER A 865 -2.11 5.52 -19.87
C SER A 865 -2.49 5.20 -18.44
N TYR A 866 -3.49 4.35 -18.26
CA TYR A 866 -3.79 3.72 -16.97
C TYR A 866 -2.96 2.45 -16.85
N VAL A 867 -2.13 2.37 -15.80
CA VAL A 867 -1.19 1.27 -15.60
C VAL A 867 -1.51 0.51 -14.32
N ILE A 868 -1.95 -0.74 -14.47
CA ILE A 868 -2.05 -1.65 -13.33
C ILE A 868 -0.69 -2.38 -13.16
N PRO A 869 0.01 -2.24 -12.02
CA PRO A 869 1.31 -2.86 -11.81
C PRO A 869 1.27 -4.37 -12.02
N GLY A 870 2.24 -4.91 -12.77
CA GLY A 870 2.29 -6.34 -13.10
C GLY A 870 1.10 -6.84 -13.92
N ARG A 871 0.34 -5.93 -14.55
CA ARG A 871 -0.85 -6.26 -15.34
C ARG A 871 -0.87 -5.38 -16.60
N TRP A 872 -1.97 -4.69 -16.86
CA TRP A 872 -2.32 -4.13 -18.15
C TRP A 872 -2.13 -2.62 -18.23
N VAL A 873 -1.85 -2.14 -19.44
CA VAL A 873 -1.82 -0.72 -19.80
C VAL A 873 -3.08 -0.43 -20.62
N ILE A 874 -3.78 0.66 -20.31
CA ILE A 874 -4.94 1.11 -21.10
C ILE A 874 -4.65 2.53 -21.56
N SER A 875 -4.52 2.74 -22.87
CA SER A 875 -4.27 4.05 -23.47
C SER A 875 -4.92 4.16 -24.84
N LEU A 876 -5.21 5.38 -25.31
CA LEU A 876 -5.72 5.61 -26.67
C LEU A 876 -4.76 5.08 -27.76
N PRO A 877 -3.42 5.32 -27.70
CA PRO A 877 -2.50 4.82 -28.71
C PRO A 877 -2.45 3.29 -28.76
N GLU A 878 -2.51 2.62 -27.61
CA GLU A 878 -2.53 1.16 -27.56
C GLU A 878 -3.81 0.59 -28.17
N VAL A 879 -4.97 1.13 -27.80
CA VAL A 879 -6.27 0.65 -28.27
C VAL A 879 -6.38 0.84 -29.79
N LEU A 880 -5.99 2.00 -30.31
CA LEU A 880 -5.93 2.26 -31.76
C LEU A 880 -4.99 1.27 -32.46
N TRP A 881 -3.80 1.02 -31.91
CA TRP A 881 -2.84 0.08 -32.48
C TRP A 881 -3.40 -1.36 -32.52
N ARG A 882 -4.12 -1.77 -31.46
CA ARG A 882 -4.82 -3.07 -31.37
C ARG A 882 -5.95 -3.17 -32.37
N SER A 883 -6.73 -2.11 -32.54
CA SER A 883 -7.83 -2.05 -33.52
C SER A 883 -7.34 -2.09 -34.97
N GLY A 884 -6.04 -1.90 -35.22
CA GLY A 884 -5.41 -2.13 -36.52
C GLY A 884 -4.46 -1.03 -36.98
N VAL A 885 -4.45 0.13 -36.31
CA VAL A 885 -3.61 1.28 -36.68
C VAL A 885 -2.13 0.92 -36.60
N HIS A 886 -1.32 1.37 -37.57
CA HIS A 886 0.12 1.07 -37.55
C HIS A 886 0.90 2.00 -36.62
N SER A 887 0.54 3.29 -36.56
CA SER A 887 1.23 4.29 -35.75
C SER A 887 0.30 5.39 -35.24
N VAL A 888 0.58 5.91 -34.05
CA VAL A 888 -0.20 6.98 -33.42
C VAL A 888 0.78 8.04 -32.89
N LEU A 889 0.64 9.28 -33.33
CA LEU A 889 1.27 10.43 -32.67
C LEU A 889 0.28 10.99 -31.66
N ALA A 890 0.71 11.18 -30.42
CA ALA A 890 -0.14 11.66 -29.32
C ALA A 890 0.68 12.45 -28.30
N SER A 891 0.01 13.19 -27.40
CA SER A 891 0.67 13.99 -26.36
C SER A 891 0.49 13.40 -24.95
N LEU A 892 1.57 13.35 -24.17
CA LEU A 892 1.58 12.86 -22.80
C LEU A 892 0.83 13.81 -21.84
N TRP A 893 0.86 15.12 -22.09
CA TRP A 893 0.23 16.15 -21.28
C TRP A 893 -0.45 17.23 -22.15
N GLN A 894 -1.14 18.17 -21.51
CA GLN A 894 -1.73 19.34 -22.16
C GLN A 894 -0.64 20.26 -22.75
N VAL A 895 -0.77 20.59 -24.03
CA VAL A 895 0.11 21.53 -24.72
C VAL A 895 -0.71 22.77 -25.06
N ALA A 896 -0.11 23.95 -24.91
CA ALA A 896 -0.68 25.22 -25.34
C ALA A 896 -1.17 25.16 -26.79
N ASP A 897 -2.33 25.73 -27.10
CA ASP A 897 -2.95 25.66 -28.43
C ASP A 897 -2.03 26.24 -29.52
N GLU A 898 -1.34 27.36 -29.23
CA GLU A 898 -0.40 28.01 -30.15
C GLU A 898 0.86 27.17 -30.41
N ILE A 899 1.31 26.41 -29.40
CA ILE A 899 2.43 25.49 -29.54
C ILE A 899 2.00 24.22 -30.28
N GLY A 900 0.79 23.70 -29.99
CA GLY A 900 0.21 22.55 -30.67
C GLY A 900 0.10 22.79 -32.17
N GLU A 901 -0.53 23.90 -32.58
CA GLU A 901 -0.69 24.27 -33.98
C GLU A 901 0.66 24.41 -34.70
N ALA A 902 1.60 25.18 -34.11
CA ALA A 902 2.90 25.43 -34.71
C ALA A 902 3.75 24.15 -34.78
N PHE A 903 3.67 23.28 -33.78
CA PHE A 903 4.34 21.99 -33.76
C PHE A 903 3.79 21.06 -34.83
N MET A 904 2.47 20.96 -34.97
CA MET A 904 1.81 20.10 -35.95
C MET A 904 2.10 20.58 -37.38
N ASN A 905 2.11 21.89 -37.61
CA ASN A 905 2.55 22.48 -38.88
C ASN A 905 3.94 21.97 -39.30
N ARG A 906 4.90 22.02 -38.37
CA ARG A 906 6.27 21.54 -38.62
C ARG A 906 6.36 20.04 -38.74
N PHE A 907 5.59 19.29 -37.95
CA PHE A 907 5.53 17.84 -38.09
C PHE A 907 5.06 17.43 -39.50
N TYR A 908 3.99 18.02 -40.03
CA TYR A 908 3.50 17.71 -41.39
C TYR A 908 4.45 18.21 -42.49
N ASP A 909 5.11 19.36 -42.32
CA ASP A 909 6.20 19.80 -43.23
C ASP A 909 7.32 18.76 -43.29
N ASN A 910 7.76 18.28 -42.13
CA ASN A 910 8.84 17.32 -42.03
C ASN A 910 8.43 15.93 -42.54
N LEU A 911 7.17 15.54 -42.36
CA LEU A 911 6.62 14.27 -42.82
C LEU A 911 6.63 14.13 -44.35
N GLU A 912 6.67 15.24 -45.10
CA GLU A 912 6.88 15.25 -46.56
C GLU A 912 8.20 14.55 -46.94
N ARG A 913 9.26 14.75 -46.14
CA ARG A 913 10.64 14.39 -46.49
C ARG A 913 11.24 13.33 -45.59
N LEU A 914 10.73 13.15 -44.38
CA LEU A 914 11.32 12.30 -43.35
C LEU A 914 10.36 11.17 -42.94
N PRO A 915 10.90 10.02 -42.48
CA PRO A 915 10.13 9.05 -41.71
C PRO A 915 9.48 9.67 -40.47
N ARG A 916 8.37 9.08 -39.97
CA ARG A 916 7.57 9.64 -38.86
C ARG A 916 8.39 9.98 -37.61
N ASP A 917 9.29 9.09 -37.19
CA ASP A 917 10.12 9.32 -36.00
C ASP A 917 11.16 10.45 -36.18
N LEU A 918 11.73 10.58 -37.38
CA LEU A 918 12.64 11.66 -37.73
C LEU A 918 11.90 12.99 -37.92
N ALA A 919 10.69 12.97 -38.45
CA ALA A 919 9.83 14.15 -38.57
C ALA A 919 9.45 14.70 -37.20
N LEU A 920 9.09 13.82 -36.26
CA LEU A 920 8.85 14.17 -34.86
C LEU A 920 10.11 14.75 -34.21
N ARG A 921 11.25 14.05 -34.31
CA ARG A 921 12.53 14.52 -33.76
C ARG A 921 12.89 15.91 -34.27
N ASP A 922 12.75 16.15 -35.57
CA ASP A 922 13.11 17.45 -36.16
C ASP A 922 12.21 18.58 -35.65
N ALA A 923 10.89 18.34 -35.49
CA ALA A 923 9.99 19.30 -34.85
C ALA A 923 10.40 19.57 -33.38
N GLN A 924 10.78 18.53 -32.63
CA GLN A 924 11.27 18.66 -31.26
C GLN A 924 12.59 19.45 -31.17
N LEU A 925 13.52 19.23 -32.10
CA LEU A 925 14.78 19.98 -32.17
C LEU A 925 14.56 21.45 -32.57
N GLN A 926 13.58 21.74 -33.41
CA GLN A 926 13.21 23.12 -33.74
C GLN A 926 12.67 23.86 -32.51
N CYS A 927 11.83 23.21 -31.68
CA CYS A 927 11.45 23.78 -30.37
C CYS A 927 12.66 23.97 -29.45
N LEU A 928 13.50 22.94 -29.31
CA LEU A 928 14.71 22.99 -28.47
C LEU A 928 15.64 24.16 -28.84
N HIS A 929 15.72 24.51 -30.12
CA HIS A 929 16.54 25.60 -30.63
C HIS A 929 15.79 26.96 -30.76
N ASN A 930 14.57 27.08 -30.25
CA ASN A 930 13.73 28.28 -30.38
C ASN A 930 13.48 28.71 -31.84
N ALA A 931 13.41 27.75 -32.77
CA ALA A 931 13.22 27.98 -34.20
C ALA A 931 11.75 27.83 -34.66
N LEU A 932 10.82 27.53 -33.74
CA LEU A 932 9.39 27.41 -34.04
C LEU A 932 8.75 28.80 -34.19
N SER A 933 8.10 29.07 -35.32
CA SER A 933 7.35 30.31 -35.53
C SER A 933 5.93 30.16 -34.96
N VAL A 934 5.68 30.78 -33.82
CA VAL A 934 4.36 30.77 -33.15
C VAL A 934 3.61 32.05 -33.52
N THR A 935 2.37 31.93 -33.96
CA THR A 935 1.50 33.08 -34.27
C THR A 935 0.87 33.61 -32.97
N GLY A 936 0.66 34.93 -32.85
CA GLY A 936 -0.15 35.49 -31.77
C GLY A 936 0.60 36.23 -30.66
N HIS A 937 1.64 35.68 -30.01
CA HIS A 937 2.28 36.31 -28.83
C HIS A 937 3.82 36.09 -28.74
N ASN A 938 4.48 36.94 -27.92
CA ASN A 938 5.88 36.79 -27.48
C ASN A 938 6.04 35.50 -26.65
N VAL A 939 6.15 34.33 -27.28
CA VAL A 939 6.64 33.10 -26.63
C VAL A 939 8.15 33.08 -26.82
N PRO A 940 8.97 33.61 -25.89
CA PRO A 940 10.37 33.92 -26.21
C PRO A 940 11.27 32.67 -26.14
N ILE A 941 10.79 31.56 -25.54
CA ILE A 941 11.59 30.38 -25.22
C ILE A 941 10.73 29.11 -25.34
N THR A 942 10.90 28.35 -26.43
CA THR A 942 10.33 27.00 -26.63
C THR A 942 11.32 25.87 -26.30
N ALA A 943 12.53 26.24 -25.83
CA ALA A 943 13.61 25.30 -25.51
C ALA A 943 13.30 24.32 -24.36
N GLY A 944 12.39 24.70 -23.44
CA GLY A 944 12.02 23.89 -22.29
C GLY A 944 11.39 22.54 -22.71
N PRO A 945 11.72 21.42 -22.03
CA PRO A 945 11.24 20.09 -22.43
C PRO A 945 9.71 19.94 -22.40
N PHE A 946 9.00 20.74 -21.60
CA PHE A 946 7.54 20.69 -21.52
C PHE A 946 6.82 21.11 -22.82
N PHE A 947 7.48 21.87 -23.70
CA PHE A 947 6.89 22.31 -24.98
C PHE A 947 6.94 21.26 -26.09
N TRP A 948 7.85 20.29 -26.01
CA TRP A 948 8.14 19.39 -27.14
C TRP A 948 8.27 17.91 -26.75
N ALA A 949 8.65 17.61 -25.52
CA ALA A 949 8.88 16.24 -25.08
C ALA A 949 7.58 15.47 -24.80
N GLY A 950 6.45 16.18 -24.73
CA GLY A 950 5.13 15.58 -24.54
C GLY A 950 4.64 14.82 -25.77
N PHE A 951 5.07 15.22 -26.97
CA PHE A 951 4.70 14.53 -28.21
C PHE A 951 5.49 13.22 -28.37
N VAL A 952 4.76 12.11 -28.45
CA VAL A 952 5.33 10.76 -28.55
C VAL A 952 4.74 10.00 -29.73
N LEU A 953 5.60 9.32 -30.48
CA LEU A 953 5.20 8.44 -31.58
C LEU A 953 5.13 6.99 -31.11
N ASN A 954 3.94 6.41 -31.16
CA ASN A 954 3.66 5.03 -30.82
C ASN A 954 3.50 4.17 -32.08
N GLY A 955 3.99 2.92 -32.06
CA GLY A 955 3.87 1.97 -33.16
C GLY A 955 4.95 2.13 -34.24
N ALA A 956 4.56 2.04 -35.50
CA ALA A 956 5.47 1.96 -36.65
C ALA A 956 6.21 3.30 -36.90
N PRO A 957 7.55 3.33 -36.82
CA PRO A 957 8.33 4.57 -36.96
C PRO A 957 8.71 4.90 -38.41
N GLY A 958 8.43 4.01 -39.36
CA GLY A 958 8.88 4.10 -40.76
C GLY A 958 8.22 5.21 -41.57
N ARG A 959 8.65 5.35 -42.84
CA ARG A 959 8.03 6.26 -43.81
C ARG A 959 6.68 5.70 -44.28
N ILE A 960 5.66 6.55 -44.34
CA ILE A 960 4.37 6.23 -44.97
C ILE A 960 4.58 6.22 -46.48
N ARG A 961 4.25 5.11 -47.17
CA ARG A 961 4.37 5.01 -48.62
C ARG A 961 3.06 5.44 -49.26
N LEU A 962 3.01 6.72 -49.63
CA LEU A 962 1.84 7.36 -50.23
C LEU A 962 1.66 6.94 -51.70
N PRO A 963 0.45 7.04 -52.26
CA PRO A 963 0.21 6.76 -53.67
C PRO A 963 1.13 7.62 -54.55
N GLN A 964 1.87 7.02 -55.48
CA GLN A 964 2.65 7.81 -56.45
C GLN A 964 1.68 8.60 -57.33
N GLN A 965 1.77 9.94 -57.31
CA GLN A 965 1.15 10.75 -58.35
C GLN A 965 1.71 10.32 -59.71
N ARG A 966 0.86 9.80 -60.59
CA ARG A 966 1.19 9.76 -62.02
C ARG A 966 1.35 11.22 -62.45
N ARG A 967 2.61 11.64 -62.64
CA ARG A 967 2.94 12.92 -63.28
C ARG A 967 2.42 12.97 -64.70
#